data_AF-A0A1I0XK84-F1
#
_entry.id   AF-A0A1I0XK84-F1
#
_cell.length_a   1.000
_cell.length_b   1.000
_cell.length_c   1.000
_cell.angle_alpha   90.00
_cell.angle_beta   90.00
_cell.angle_gamma   90.00
#
_symmetry.space_group_name_H-M   'P 1'
#
loop_
_entity.id
_entity.type
_entity.pdbx_description
1 polymer ?
#
loop_
_entity_poly.entity_id
_entity_poly.type
_entity_poly.pdbx_seq_one_letter_code
_entity_poly.pdbx_strand_id
1 'polypeptide(L)'
;MSSLRVLAATPRTLSFLAAPADARHSLETPLSWVLETAEGTLVAQGAMRKVVLFVEGLEPGCDYRLVTPLGTISGTTRPCAGLVEAAELGVHQTNPDNGPALTRAIGAVPPGGTLRLPAGRYLSGPIFLKRDMTLYLESGAELAAIGDRTHWPRLPARDEAGRVLGTWEGLPEPCYAALITAVDCTRLALTGGGTIDGGGDRGDWWSWPKETRDGARRPRTVHLAHSDCVTVSGLTIRNSPSWTVHPYRCRDLHFSALRIENPPNSPNTDGLNPESCERVEITGVAFSVGDDCIAIKAGKRAPDETEHLAPTRDVAIAHCRMERGHGAVVIGSEMSGGVHDVEIAHCDFIATDRGLRIKTRRGRGGEVSGIRLRDTAMQDVPTPLAINAFYFCDPDGKDDWVQSRVPAPVTETTPTIRDITLTRVTARGVSLAGAALLGLPEAPIEGVRLSECSLTFAPDARPDVPLMALGVPPVRHARITAQFAQVTGTIADMPPDKDPAHMLMEYFDAYARNHRPYKGGAWCYEDGLVYRGLELLHRATGEARWLDHIIRLADAQIGTGPSLAGYDPSDYNIDNILSGRTLLYLHQVTGETRYIAAAQLLGRQLAQHPRTRSGVYWHKLRYPWQVWLDGLYMGPPFQIGLGQHLRDDRMITDAITQVSTALDMAFVTRTGLYAHAVDEARMQPWADTDTGHSGAHWARAIGWLAMALVDIAELTSTPEFAPLAARSRALFDRIAALQQPGGLWLQVIDQPALPGNYEETSASAMFVYALLRASELGLWRGDAEPLARCLLERAVKPKPGGGLEMVEICHVAGLGPFEDRFRDGSAEYYLSEPLCTDDPKGVGPLMMVEATRILQAERRSAACAGQ
;
A
#
# COMPACT_ATOMS: atom_id res chain seq x y z
N MET A 1 -18.62 -17.54 -11.29
CA MET A 1 -19.40 -17.98 -10.11
C MET A 1 -18.61 -17.60 -8.87
N SER A 2 -19.27 -17.29 -7.75
CA SER A 2 -18.57 -17.11 -6.48
C SER A 2 -17.89 -18.41 -6.04
N SER A 3 -16.78 -18.29 -5.31
CA SER A 3 -16.02 -19.42 -4.76
C SER A 3 -16.10 -19.40 -3.24
N LEU A 4 -16.53 -20.53 -2.67
CA LEU A 4 -16.57 -20.74 -1.23
C LEU A 4 -15.89 -22.09 -0.93
N ARG A 5 -14.78 -22.08 -0.20
CA ARG A 5 -13.95 -23.29 0.03
C ARG A 5 -13.22 -23.22 1.37
N VAL A 6 -13.04 -24.38 2.05
CA VAL A 6 -12.08 -24.51 3.15
C VAL A 6 -10.69 -24.72 2.55
N LEU A 7 -9.76 -23.82 2.86
CA LEU A 7 -8.37 -23.87 2.38
C LEU A 7 -7.50 -24.72 3.29
N ALA A 8 -7.54 -24.44 4.59
CA ALA A 8 -6.73 -25.14 5.58
C ALA A 8 -7.52 -25.40 6.86
N ALA A 9 -7.24 -26.55 7.47
CA ALA A 9 -7.70 -26.89 8.80
C ALA A 9 -6.54 -27.44 9.62
N THR A 10 -6.30 -26.84 10.78
CA THR A 10 -5.38 -27.34 11.81
C THR A 10 -6.20 -27.72 13.05
N PRO A 11 -5.57 -28.17 14.14
CA PRO A 11 -6.32 -28.42 15.36
C PRO A 11 -6.98 -27.19 15.99
N ARG A 12 -6.55 -25.97 15.65
CA ARG A 12 -7.05 -24.75 16.30
C ARG A 12 -7.35 -23.60 15.34
N THR A 13 -7.17 -23.82 14.04
CA THR A 13 -7.34 -22.76 13.04
C THR A 13 -8.06 -23.29 11.80
N LEU A 14 -8.85 -22.42 11.16
CA LEU A 14 -9.48 -22.64 9.87
C LEU A 14 -9.17 -21.46 8.94
N SER A 15 -8.90 -21.76 7.67
CA SER A 15 -8.80 -20.77 6.60
C SER A 15 -9.90 -21.02 5.59
N PHE A 16 -10.68 -20.00 5.28
CA PHE A 16 -11.78 -20.07 4.32
C PHE A 16 -11.53 -19.10 3.16
N LEU A 17 -11.76 -19.56 1.94
CA LEU A 17 -11.92 -18.70 0.78
C LEU A 17 -13.41 -18.37 0.64
N ALA A 18 -13.74 -17.08 0.62
CA ALA A 18 -15.03 -16.53 0.28
C ALA A 18 -14.82 -15.40 -0.73
N ALA A 19 -14.84 -15.75 -2.01
CA ALA A 19 -14.58 -14.85 -3.11
C ALA A 19 -15.85 -14.65 -3.96
N PRO A 20 -16.37 -13.40 -4.07
CA PRO A 20 -17.31 -13.05 -5.13
C PRO A 20 -16.72 -13.35 -6.52
N ALA A 21 -17.57 -13.35 -7.55
CA ALA A 21 -17.07 -13.45 -8.92
C ALA A 21 -16.06 -12.32 -9.21
N ASP A 22 -14.98 -12.66 -9.90
CA ASP A 22 -13.90 -11.73 -10.32
C ASP A 22 -13.09 -11.07 -9.20
N ALA A 23 -13.38 -11.39 -7.93
CA ALA A 23 -12.62 -10.90 -6.79
C ALA A 23 -11.18 -11.44 -6.80
N ARG A 24 -10.21 -10.56 -6.54
CA ARG A 24 -8.79 -10.90 -6.47
C ARG A 24 -8.36 -11.12 -5.01
N HIS A 25 -7.37 -10.38 -4.49
CA HIS A 25 -6.97 -10.54 -3.08
C HIS A 25 -7.90 -9.77 -2.13
N SER A 26 -8.16 -8.51 -2.45
CA SER A 26 -9.00 -7.61 -1.66
C SER A 26 -10.45 -7.61 -2.16
N LEU A 27 -11.39 -7.36 -1.25
CA LEU A 27 -12.80 -7.17 -1.53
C LEU A 27 -13.09 -5.67 -1.67
N GLU A 28 -13.72 -5.26 -2.78
CA GLU A 28 -14.13 -3.87 -3.00
C GLU A 28 -15.16 -3.40 -1.97
N THR A 29 -16.10 -4.28 -1.65
CA THR A 29 -17.08 -4.11 -0.56
C THR A 29 -16.81 -5.15 0.52
N PRO A 30 -16.69 -4.76 1.80
CA PRO A 30 -16.54 -5.72 2.89
C PRO A 30 -17.68 -6.74 2.89
N LEU A 31 -17.33 -8.02 3.07
CA LEU A 31 -18.31 -9.11 3.14
C LEU A 31 -18.57 -9.43 4.61
N SER A 32 -19.81 -9.34 5.07
CA SER A 32 -20.17 -9.80 6.41
C SER A 32 -20.01 -11.31 6.52
N TRP A 33 -19.64 -11.79 7.70
CA TRP A 33 -19.52 -13.21 7.97
C TRP A 33 -19.86 -13.54 9.41
N VAL A 34 -20.39 -14.73 9.61
CA VAL A 34 -20.70 -15.32 10.91
C VAL A 34 -20.11 -16.73 10.92
N LEU A 35 -19.39 -17.07 11.97
CA LEU A 35 -18.88 -18.41 12.23
C LEU A 35 -19.65 -19.00 13.41
N GLU A 36 -20.22 -20.18 13.20
CA GLU A 36 -21.04 -20.89 14.19
C GLU A 36 -20.56 -22.33 14.34
N THR A 37 -20.90 -22.98 15.47
CA THR A 37 -20.74 -24.43 15.61
C THR A 37 -21.76 -25.19 14.75
N ALA A 38 -21.62 -26.51 14.63
CA ALA A 38 -22.61 -27.35 13.97
C ALA A 38 -24.04 -27.17 14.54
N GLU A 39 -24.15 -26.92 15.84
CA GLU A 39 -25.41 -26.70 16.57
C GLU A 39 -25.96 -25.27 16.43
N GLY A 40 -25.27 -24.38 15.71
CA GLY A 40 -25.68 -22.99 15.50
C GLY A 40 -25.29 -22.04 16.65
N THR A 41 -24.34 -22.42 17.50
CA THR A 41 -23.82 -21.50 18.53
C THR A 41 -22.84 -20.53 17.89
N LEU A 42 -23.06 -19.22 18.09
CA LEU A 42 -22.16 -18.18 17.59
C LEU A 42 -20.74 -18.33 18.19
N VAL A 43 -19.74 -18.41 17.32
CA VAL A 43 -18.31 -18.48 17.69
C VAL A 43 -17.64 -17.13 17.46
N ALA A 44 -17.82 -16.56 16.27
CA ALA A 44 -17.27 -15.26 15.89
C ALA A 44 -18.08 -14.65 14.75
N GLN A 45 -18.00 -13.33 14.56
CA GLN A 45 -18.58 -12.66 13.40
C GLN A 45 -17.80 -11.39 13.08
N GLY A 46 -17.93 -10.89 11.85
CA GLY A 46 -17.30 -9.64 11.46
C GLY A 46 -17.55 -9.29 10.00
N ALA A 47 -16.70 -8.42 9.46
CA ALA A 47 -16.66 -8.09 8.05
C ALA A 47 -15.25 -8.32 7.49
N MET A 48 -15.12 -9.18 6.49
CA MET A 48 -13.85 -9.46 5.83
C MET A 48 -13.63 -8.51 4.66
N ARG A 49 -12.40 -8.01 4.53
CA ARG A 49 -11.97 -7.11 3.43
C ARG A 49 -11.01 -7.81 2.44
N LYS A 50 -10.69 -9.06 2.69
CA LYS A 50 -9.90 -9.94 1.84
C LYS A 50 -10.76 -11.16 1.53
N VAL A 51 -10.51 -11.82 0.40
CA VAL A 51 -11.27 -13.02 0.04
C VAL A 51 -10.94 -14.25 0.90
N VAL A 52 -9.82 -14.23 1.61
CA VAL A 52 -9.47 -15.28 2.57
C VAL A 52 -9.71 -14.79 4.00
N LEU A 53 -10.55 -15.53 4.73
CA LEU A 53 -10.77 -15.38 6.16
C LEU A 53 -9.93 -16.42 6.91
N PHE A 54 -9.10 -15.96 7.84
CA PHE A 54 -8.37 -16.81 8.77
C PHE A 54 -9.01 -16.68 10.16
N VAL A 55 -9.35 -17.81 10.77
CA VAL A 55 -9.89 -17.88 12.13
C VAL A 55 -9.00 -18.76 12.97
N GLU A 56 -8.63 -18.29 14.17
CA GLU A 56 -7.82 -19.01 15.14
C GLU A 56 -8.52 -19.12 16.50
N GLY A 57 -7.89 -19.82 17.45
CA GLY A 57 -8.47 -20.04 18.78
C GLY A 57 -9.65 -21.01 18.81
N LEU A 58 -9.79 -21.86 17.77
CA LEU A 58 -10.87 -22.83 17.67
C LEU A 58 -10.58 -24.08 18.53
N GLU A 59 -11.64 -24.79 18.88
CA GLU A 59 -11.57 -26.06 19.59
C GLU A 59 -11.18 -27.19 18.62
N PRO A 60 -10.31 -28.14 19.02
CA PRO A 60 -9.94 -29.27 18.19
C PRO A 60 -11.05 -30.29 17.96
N GLY A 61 -11.11 -30.84 16.74
CA GLY A 61 -12.07 -31.89 16.39
C GLY A 61 -13.53 -31.43 16.31
N CYS A 62 -13.75 -30.12 16.09
CA CYS A 62 -15.07 -29.52 16.08
C CYS A 62 -15.48 -29.08 14.68
N ASP A 63 -16.77 -29.23 14.38
CA ASP A 63 -17.38 -28.76 13.14
C ASP A 63 -17.84 -27.31 13.27
N TYR A 64 -17.41 -26.50 12.31
CA TYR A 64 -17.77 -25.08 12.20
C TYR A 64 -18.45 -24.79 10.88
N ARG A 65 -19.29 -23.76 10.88
CA ARG A 65 -20.03 -23.28 9.72
C ARG A 65 -19.77 -21.79 9.53
N LEU A 66 -19.17 -21.43 8.40
CA LEU A 66 -19.03 -20.06 7.96
C LEU A 66 -20.25 -19.67 7.11
N VAL A 67 -21.00 -18.67 7.55
CA VAL A 67 -22.15 -18.09 6.87
C VAL A 67 -21.74 -16.72 6.33
N THR A 68 -21.94 -16.49 5.04
CA THR A 68 -21.70 -15.22 4.36
C THR A 68 -22.85 -14.90 3.40
N PRO A 69 -22.97 -13.66 2.89
CA PRO A 69 -23.88 -13.36 1.79
C PRO A 69 -23.64 -14.18 0.51
N LEU A 70 -22.45 -14.79 0.34
CA LEU A 70 -22.15 -15.66 -0.81
C LEU A 70 -22.66 -17.09 -0.62
N GLY A 71 -23.06 -17.46 0.59
CA GLY A 71 -23.48 -18.80 0.97
C GLY A 71 -22.82 -19.30 2.25
N THR A 72 -23.01 -20.58 2.50
CA THR A 72 -22.58 -21.25 3.73
C THR A 72 -21.62 -22.39 3.42
N ILE A 73 -20.54 -22.50 4.18
CA ILE A 73 -19.58 -23.60 4.09
C ILE A 73 -19.21 -24.15 5.45
N SER A 74 -19.04 -25.45 5.54
CA SER A 74 -18.60 -26.14 6.75
C SER A 74 -17.13 -26.52 6.67
N GLY A 75 -16.43 -26.42 7.80
CA GLY A 75 -15.06 -26.86 7.97
C GLY A 75 -14.86 -27.46 9.36
N THR A 76 -14.02 -28.49 9.45
CA THR A 76 -13.77 -29.23 10.69
C THR A 76 -12.33 -29.01 11.12
N THR A 77 -12.11 -28.56 12.35
CA THR A 77 -10.75 -28.53 12.93
C THR A 77 -10.25 -29.95 13.15
N ARG A 78 -8.95 -30.17 13.02
CA ARG A 78 -8.37 -31.51 13.23
C ARG A 78 -8.39 -31.87 14.72
N PRO A 79 -8.44 -33.15 15.10
CA PRO A 79 -8.19 -33.55 16.48
C PRO A 79 -6.80 -33.12 16.95
N CYS A 80 -6.66 -32.82 18.25
CA CYS A 80 -5.38 -32.53 18.89
C CYS A 80 -5.03 -33.64 19.89
N ALA A 81 -3.92 -34.35 19.67
CA ALA A 81 -3.49 -35.43 20.56
C ALA A 81 -2.95 -34.92 21.92
N GLY A 82 -2.63 -33.63 22.01
CA GLY A 82 -2.17 -32.97 23.22
C GLY A 82 -1.66 -31.56 22.93
N LEU A 83 -1.97 -30.63 23.83
CA LEU A 83 -1.48 -29.26 23.79
C LEU A 83 -0.25 -29.15 24.70
N VAL A 84 0.85 -28.66 24.15
CA VAL A 84 2.07 -28.32 24.89
C VAL A 84 2.20 -26.81 24.90
N GLU A 85 2.22 -26.23 26.09
CA GLU A 85 2.47 -24.80 26.28
C GLU A 85 3.96 -24.53 26.32
N ALA A 86 4.47 -23.72 25.38
CA ALA A 86 5.91 -23.43 25.32
C ALA A 86 6.46 -22.89 26.66
N ALA A 87 5.66 -22.07 27.36
CA ALA A 87 6.02 -21.48 28.66
C ALA A 87 6.30 -22.53 29.74
N GLU A 88 5.59 -23.66 29.74
CA GLU A 88 5.77 -24.75 30.71
C GLU A 88 7.12 -25.48 30.54
N LEU A 89 7.73 -25.36 29.36
CA LEU A 89 9.03 -25.96 29.02
C LEU A 89 10.20 -24.95 29.10
N GLY A 90 9.94 -23.79 29.70
CA GLY A 90 10.94 -22.76 30.01
C GLY A 90 11.18 -21.77 28.87
N VAL A 91 10.28 -21.69 27.88
CA VAL A 91 10.31 -20.62 26.87
C VAL A 91 9.81 -19.32 27.53
N HIS A 92 10.61 -18.26 27.46
CA HIS A 92 10.33 -17.00 28.12
C HIS A 92 10.91 -15.80 27.37
N GLN A 93 10.23 -14.66 27.44
CA GLN A 93 10.59 -13.45 26.68
C GLN A 93 11.92 -12.83 27.14
N THR A 94 12.33 -13.09 28.39
CA THR A 94 13.60 -12.60 28.95
C THR A 94 14.79 -13.51 28.63
N ASN A 95 14.55 -14.68 28.03
CA ASN A 95 15.66 -15.55 27.66
C ASN A 95 16.43 -14.89 26.51
N PRO A 96 17.77 -14.82 26.59
CA PRO A 96 18.58 -14.30 25.48
C PRO A 96 18.51 -15.20 24.25
N ASP A 97 18.23 -16.50 24.47
CA ASP A 97 17.98 -17.50 23.43
C ASP A 97 17.00 -18.57 23.96
N ASN A 98 15.85 -18.71 23.30
CA ASN A 98 14.85 -19.73 23.59
C ASN A 98 15.06 -21.05 22.83
N GLY A 99 16.02 -21.13 21.90
CA GLY A 99 16.25 -22.30 21.05
C GLY A 99 16.35 -23.63 21.82
N PRO A 100 17.13 -23.72 22.92
CA PRO A 100 17.19 -24.92 23.74
C PRO A 100 15.85 -25.29 24.41
N ALA A 101 15.09 -24.28 24.87
CA ALA A 101 13.78 -24.50 25.49
C ALA A 101 12.72 -24.92 24.47
N LEU A 102 12.69 -24.26 23.31
CA LEU A 102 11.84 -24.62 22.19
C LEU A 102 12.14 -26.03 21.67
N THR A 103 13.42 -26.43 21.60
CA THR A 103 13.80 -27.80 21.22
C THR A 103 13.22 -28.84 22.18
N ARG A 104 13.28 -28.60 23.50
CA ARG A 104 12.61 -29.48 24.48
C ARG A 104 11.10 -29.49 24.30
N ALA A 105 10.49 -28.32 24.08
CA ALA A 105 9.05 -28.20 23.87
C ALA A 105 8.58 -28.95 22.62
N ILE A 106 9.29 -28.83 21.50
CA ILE A 106 9.07 -29.60 20.27
C ILE A 106 9.19 -31.10 20.54
N GLY A 107 10.21 -31.51 21.31
CA GLY A 107 10.39 -32.90 21.75
C GLY A 107 9.17 -33.44 22.51
N ALA A 108 8.56 -32.63 23.37
CA ALA A 108 7.43 -33.00 24.21
C ALA A 108 6.08 -33.12 23.46
N VAL A 109 5.95 -32.56 22.26
CA VAL A 109 4.68 -32.62 21.49
C VAL A 109 4.35 -34.07 21.11
N PRO A 110 3.19 -34.64 21.49
CA PRO A 110 2.82 -35.97 21.03
C PRO A 110 2.53 -35.96 19.52
N PRO A 111 2.65 -37.09 18.80
CA PRO A 111 2.19 -37.17 17.41
C PRO A 111 0.71 -36.75 17.27
N GLY A 112 0.43 -35.81 16.38
CA GLY A 112 -0.87 -35.15 16.24
C GLY A 112 -1.13 -34.04 17.25
N GLY A 113 -0.14 -33.64 18.04
CA GLY A 113 -0.24 -32.59 19.06
C GLY A 113 0.12 -31.20 18.55
N THR A 114 -0.09 -30.21 19.42
CA THR A 114 0.17 -28.79 19.15
C THR A 114 1.15 -28.23 20.16
N LEU A 115 2.23 -27.59 19.70
CA LEU A 115 3.05 -26.67 20.49
C LEU A 115 2.51 -25.26 20.32
N ARG A 116 2.10 -24.63 21.42
CA ARG A 116 1.59 -23.26 21.42
C ARG A 116 2.62 -22.28 21.95
N LEU A 117 2.85 -21.22 21.19
CA LEU A 117 3.62 -20.06 21.62
C LEU A 117 2.64 -18.88 21.83
N PRO A 118 2.43 -18.45 23.08
CA PRO A 118 1.48 -17.38 23.39
C PRO A 118 2.06 -16.01 23.06
N ALA A 119 1.23 -14.96 23.13
CA ALA A 119 1.65 -13.59 22.87
C ALA A 119 2.92 -13.18 23.63
N GLY A 120 3.81 -12.45 22.96
CA GLY A 120 5.13 -12.07 23.47
C GLY A 120 6.24 -12.20 22.44
N ARG A 121 7.38 -11.56 22.68
CA ARG A 121 8.56 -11.65 21.82
C ARG A 121 9.57 -12.64 22.39
N TYR A 122 9.91 -13.68 21.62
CA TYR A 122 10.81 -14.75 22.02
C TYR A 122 12.01 -14.78 21.09
N LEU A 123 13.16 -14.34 21.61
CA LEU A 123 14.42 -14.47 20.90
C LEU A 123 14.83 -15.94 20.84
N SER A 124 15.28 -16.42 19.68
CA SER A 124 15.69 -17.81 19.48
C SER A 124 16.78 -17.94 18.43
N GLY A 125 17.74 -18.84 18.66
CA GLY A 125 18.49 -19.48 17.59
C GLY A 125 17.62 -20.46 16.80
N PRO A 126 18.19 -21.14 15.79
CA PRO A 126 17.48 -22.12 14.97
C PRO A 126 16.79 -23.23 15.76
N ILE A 127 15.58 -23.59 15.31
CA ILE A 127 14.81 -24.73 15.83
C ILE A 127 14.50 -25.72 14.70
N PHE A 128 14.46 -27.01 15.05
CA PHE A 128 14.17 -28.10 14.14
C PHE A 128 12.83 -28.73 14.50
N LEU A 129 11.86 -28.62 13.59
CA LEU A 129 10.53 -29.21 13.78
C LEU A 129 10.56 -30.71 13.47
N LYS A 130 9.54 -31.42 13.94
CA LYS A 130 9.33 -32.85 13.67
C LYS A 130 8.02 -33.07 12.91
N ARG A 131 7.87 -34.27 12.34
CA ARG A 131 6.60 -34.72 11.74
C ARG A 131 5.45 -34.75 12.75
N ASP A 132 4.22 -34.81 12.24
CA ASP A 132 3.02 -35.05 13.03
C ASP A 132 2.83 -34.02 14.16
N MET A 133 3.07 -32.74 13.88
CA MET A 133 2.89 -31.69 14.88
C MET A 133 2.29 -30.42 14.27
N THR A 134 1.69 -29.60 15.14
CA THR A 134 1.33 -28.22 14.84
C THR A 134 2.19 -27.28 15.69
N LEU A 135 2.91 -26.36 15.06
CA LEU A 135 3.47 -25.18 15.72
C LEU A 135 2.47 -24.03 15.58
N TYR A 136 1.86 -23.62 16.69
CA TYR A 136 0.84 -22.57 16.75
C TYR A 136 1.39 -21.32 17.43
N LEU A 137 1.60 -20.24 16.65
CA LEU A 137 2.00 -18.93 17.16
C LEU A 137 0.73 -18.07 17.26
N GLU A 138 0.22 -17.88 18.48
CA GLU A 138 -0.98 -17.07 18.70
C GLU A 138 -0.81 -15.63 18.20
N SER A 139 -1.92 -14.95 17.91
CA SER A 139 -1.92 -13.50 17.70
C SER A 139 -1.13 -12.77 18.80
N GLY A 140 -0.15 -11.96 18.37
CA GLY A 140 0.76 -11.23 19.25
C GLY A 140 2.02 -12.00 19.67
N ALA A 141 2.17 -13.27 19.29
CA ALA A 141 3.43 -14.00 19.46
C ALA A 141 4.44 -13.59 18.36
N GLU A 142 5.70 -13.44 18.73
CA GLU A 142 6.79 -13.18 17.80
C GLU A 142 7.98 -14.10 18.13
N LEU A 143 8.28 -15.02 17.21
CA LEU A 143 9.51 -15.81 17.24
C LEU A 143 10.58 -15.07 16.43
N ALA A 144 11.59 -14.51 17.10
CA ALA A 144 12.58 -13.65 16.48
C ALA A 144 13.99 -14.24 16.55
N ALA A 145 14.70 -14.25 15.43
CA ALA A 145 16.09 -14.66 15.37
C ALA A 145 16.98 -13.76 16.25
N ILE A 146 17.88 -14.38 17.02
CA ILE A 146 19.00 -13.70 17.69
C ILE A 146 19.98 -13.10 16.67
N GLY A 147 20.68 -12.04 17.05
CA GLY A 147 21.68 -11.40 16.18
C GLY A 147 23.09 -11.98 16.28
N ASP A 148 23.39 -12.74 17.34
CA ASP A 148 24.69 -13.36 17.53
C ASP A 148 24.82 -14.64 16.68
N ARG A 149 25.80 -14.64 15.77
CA ARG A 149 26.09 -15.76 14.86
C ARG A 149 27.25 -16.65 15.29
N THR A 150 27.93 -16.34 16.40
CA THR A 150 29.20 -16.99 16.81
C THR A 150 29.09 -18.52 16.92
N HIS A 151 27.88 -19.03 17.21
CA HIS A 151 27.59 -20.46 17.32
C HIS A 151 26.35 -20.89 16.52
N TRP A 152 26.04 -20.20 15.43
CA TRP A 152 24.88 -20.52 14.61
C TRP A 152 25.02 -21.91 13.96
N PRO A 153 24.07 -22.86 14.15
CA PRO A 153 24.14 -24.18 13.54
C PRO A 153 24.25 -24.14 12.01
N ARG A 154 24.99 -25.08 11.41
CA ARG A 154 25.09 -25.23 9.95
C ARG A 154 24.30 -26.45 9.49
N LEU A 155 23.43 -26.26 8.52
CA LEU A 155 22.82 -27.34 7.74
C LEU A 155 23.80 -27.75 6.64
N PRO A 156 24.26 -29.01 6.60
CA PRO A 156 25.20 -29.45 5.57
C PRO A 156 24.53 -29.49 4.19
N ALA A 157 25.34 -29.44 3.13
CA ALA A 157 24.85 -29.60 1.76
C ALA A 157 24.13 -30.93 1.57
N ARG A 158 24.65 -32.00 2.19
CA ARG A 158 24.16 -33.37 2.07
C ARG A 158 24.15 -34.08 3.42
N ASP A 159 23.27 -35.06 3.56
CA ASP A 159 23.33 -36.04 4.65
C ASP A 159 24.37 -37.13 4.38
N GLU A 160 24.50 -38.08 5.33
CA GLU A 160 25.45 -39.20 5.26
C GLU A 160 25.19 -40.13 4.07
N ALA A 161 23.95 -40.17 3.55
CA ALA A 161 23.57 -40.95 2.38
C ALA A 161 23.77 -40.18 1.05
N GLY A 162 24.33 -38.97 1.10
CA GLY A 162 24.58 -38.12 -0.06
C GLY A 162 23.34 -37.37 -0.56
N ARG A 163 22.21 -37.44 0.15
CA ARG A 163 20.98 -36.72 -0.22
C ARG A 163 21.11 -35.26 0.18
N VAL A 164 20.75 -34.38 -0.75
CA VAL A 164 20.88 -32.93 -0.59
C VAL A 164 19.92 -32.42 0.48
N LEU A 165 20.42 -31.63 1.42
CA LEU A 165 19.66 -30.98 2.50
C LEU A 165 19.71 -29.46 2.40
N GLY A 166 20.93 -28.92 2.34
CA GLY A 166 21.20 -27.52 2.09
C GLY A 166 21.40 -27.28 0.59
N THR A 167 20.69 -26.29 0.06
CA THR A 167 20.94 -25.76 -1.28
C THR A 167 21.26 -24.28 -1.21
N TRP A 168 21.94 -23.70 -2.18
CA TRP A 168 22.07 -22.26 -2.36
C TRP A 168 22.05 -21.95 -3.85
N GLU A 169 21.08 -21.13 -4.28
CA GLU A 169 20.91 -20.74 -5.70
C GLU A 169 20.93 -21.95 -6.65
N GLY A 170 20.20 -22.99 -6.26
CA GLY A 170 19.98 -24.19 -7.08
C GLY A 170 21.04 -25.27 -6.95
N LEU A 171 22.13 -25.07 -6.20
CA LEU A 171 23.20 -26.06 -6.02
C LEU A 171 23.24 -26.61 -4.59
N PRO A 172 23.64 -27.88 -4.37
CA PRO A 172 23.91 -28.41 -3.04
C PRO A 172 25.07 -27.67 -2.34
N GLU A 173 24.77 -26.95 -1.26
CA GLU A 173 25.72 -26.09 -0.55
C GLU A 173 25.39 -26.06 0.95
N PRO A 174 26.38 -26.01 1.85
CA PRO A 174 26.12 -25.83 3.26
C PRO A 174 25.57 -24.43 3.53
N CYS A 175 24.52 -24.34 4.34
CA CYS A 175 23.91 -23.10 4.77
C CYS A 175 23.90 -23.01 6.29
N TYR A 176 23.88 -21.81 6.85
CA TYR A 176 23.42 -21.64 8.22
C TYR A 176 21.99 -22.15 8.32
N ALA A 177 21.67 -22.86 9.41
CA ALA A 177 20.34 -23.40 9.64
C ALA A 177 19.32 -22.26 9.66
N ALA A 178 18.14 -22.48 9.08
CA ALA A 178 17.08 -21.49 9.11
C ALA A 178 16.55 -21.33 10.55
N LEU A 179 15.95 -20.17 10.86
CA LEU A 179 15.30 -19.97 12.16
C LEU A 179 14.31 -21.12 12.45
N ILE A 180 13.55 -21.53 11.43
CA ILE A 180 12.76 -22.77 11.47
C ILE A 180 13.24 -23.70 10.35
N THR A 181 13.67 -24.90 10.74
CA THR A 181 14.05 -25.96 9.81
C THR A 181 13.16 -27.19 10.01
N ALA A 182 12.69 -27.80 8.93
CA ALA A 182 11.99 -29.09 8.95
C ALA A 182 12.58 -29.99 7.87
N VAL A 183 13.00 -31.20 8.24
CA VAL A 183 13.57 -32.20 7.33
C VAL A 183 12.80 -33.51 7.54
N ASP A 184 12.35 -34.15 6.46
CA ASP A 184 11.60 -35.40 6.51
C ASP A 184 10.31 -35.32 7.36
N CYS A 185 9.70 -34.15 7.39
CA CYS A 185 8.47 -33.93 8.13
C CYS A 185 7.26 -34.27 7.25
N THR A 186 6.33 -35.07 7.80
CA THR A 186 4.99 -35.23 7.21
C THR A 186 3.91 -34.73 8.16
N ARG A 187 2.79 -34.25 7.62
CA ARG A 187 1.64 -33.74 8.40
C ARG A 187 2.07 -32.69 9.42
N LEU A 188 2.85 -31.73 8.95
CA LEU A 188 3.35 -30.61 9.74
C LEU A 188 2.48 -29.37 9.47
N ALA A 189 2.08 -28.67 10.53
CA ALA A 189 1.39 -27.39 10.42
C ALA A 189 2.17 -26.28 11.14
N LEU A 190 2.36 -25.14 10.48
CA LEU A 190 2.79 -23.88 11.08
C LEU A 190 1.62 -22.90 10.95
N THR A 191 1.06 -22.44 12.05
CA THR A 191 -0.19 -21.66 11.99
C THR A 191 -0.29 -20.59 13.07
N GLY A 192 -1.24 -19.68 12.90
CA GLY A 192 -1.64 -18.67 13.88
C GLY A 192 -1.42 -17.24 13.42
N GLY A 193 -1.92 -16.26 14.18
CA GLY A 193 -1.79 -14.83 13.88
C GLY A 193 -0.44 -14.20 14.26
N GLY A 194 0.51 -15.01 14.75
CA GLY A 194 1.83 -14.55 15.18
C GLY A 194 2.81 -14.24 14.04
N THR A 195 4.02 -13.81 14.44
CA THR A 195 5.10 -13.36 13.56
C THR A 195 6.34 -14.25 13.68
N ILE A 196 6.98 -14.56 12.56
CA ILE A 196 8.31 -15.15 12.47
C ILE A 196 9.24 -14.08 11.88
N ASP A 197 10.19 -13.59 12.68
CA ASP A 197 11.15 -12.55 12.31
C ASP A 197 12.55 -13.17 12.13
N GLY A 198 13.01 -13.23 10.88
CA GLY A 198 14.27 -13.88 10.51
C GLY A 198 15.55 -13.14 10.92
N GLY A 199 15.46 -11.89 11.38
CA GLY A 199 16.61 -11.12 11.86
C GLY A 199 17.66 -10.78 10.80
N GLY A 200 17.28 -10.59 9.54
CA GLY A 200 18.20 -10.23 8.46
C GLY A 200 18.94 -8.91 8.67
N ASP A 201 18.28 -7.94 9.31
CA ASP A 201 18.85 -6.66 9.74
C ASP A 201 19.77 -6.77 10.98
N ARG A 202 19.82 -7.94 11.64
CA ARG A 202 20.63 -8.19 12.82
C ARG A 202 21.95 -8.82 12.41
N GLY A 203 23.06 -8.21 12.80
CA GLY A 203 24.39 -8.69 12.45
C GLY A 203 24.82 -8.21 11.06
N ASP A 204 25.39 -9.12 10.25
CA ASP A 204 26.05 -8.77 8.99
C ASP A 204 25.43 -9.45 7.75
N TRP A 205 24.31 -10.17 7.87
CA TRP A 205 23.77 -11.05 6.82
C TRP A 205 23.65 -10.38 5.46
N TRP A 206 23.12 -9.16 5.38
CA TRP A 206 22.93 -8.46 4.10
C TRP A 206 24.21 -7.84 3.52
N SER A 207 25.32 -7.81 4.27
CA SER A 207 26.59 -7.25 3.78
C SER A 207 27.37 -8.19 2.86
N TRP A 208 26.97 -9.47 2.77
CA TRP A 208 27.68 -10.49 1.99
C TRP A 208 26.72 -11.42 1.23
N PRO A 209 25.89 -10.87 0.33
CA PRO A 209 24.76 -11.61 -0.22
C PRO A 209 25.12 -12.89 -1.00
N LYS A 210 26.36 -12.98 -1.49
CA LYS A 210 26.86 -14.07 -2.35
C LYS A 210 28.12 -14.76 -1.81
N GLU A 211 28.58 -14.43 -0.61
CA GLU A 211 29.80 -15.05 -0.03
C GLU A 211 29.47 -16.31 0.77
N THR A 212 30.51 -17.03 1.17
CA THR A 212 30.45 -18.11 2.16
C THR A 212 31.23 -17.63 3.38
N ARG A 213 30.63 -17.70 4.58
CA ARG A 213 31.30 -17.34 5.83
C ARG A 213 31.27 -18.51 6.80
N ASP A 214 32.42 -18.80 7.39
CA ASP A 214 32.62 -19.94 8.29
C ASP A 214 32.09 -21.25 7.69
N GLY A 215 32.33 -21.44 6.38
CA GLY A 215 31.93 -22.63 5.64
C GLY A 215 30.43 -22.77 5.35
N ALA A 216 29.64 -21.70 5.46
CA ALA A 216 28.21 -21.74 5.16
C ALA A 216 27.68 -20.47 4.45
N ARG A 217 26.62 -20.66 3.66
CA ARG A 217 25.80 -19.60 3.07
C ARG A 217 24.77 -19.06 4.06
N ARG A 218 24.19 -17.89 3.78
CA ARG A 218 23.20 -17.23 4.66
C ARG A 218 22.00 -18.12 4.95
N PRO A 219 21.39 -18.02 6.14
CA PRO A 219 20.21 -18.81 6.49
C PRO A 219 18.96 -18.29 5.79
N ARG A 220 17.96 -19.16 5.67
CA ARG A 220 16.57 -18.77 5.38
C ARG A 220 15.85 -18.43 6.67
N THR A 221 14.65 -17.87 6.57
CA THR A 221 13.76 -17.80 7.75
C THR A 221 13.06 -19.15 7.99
N VAL A 222 12.51 -19.77 6.95
CA VAL A 222 11.86 -21.09 7.00
C VAL A 222 12.43 -21.99 5.90
N HIS A 223 13.04 -23.11 6.27
CA HIS A 223 13.54 -24.14 5.35
C HIS A 223 12.81 -25.46 5.56
N LEU A 224 12.13 -25.96 4.53
CA LEU A 224 11.44 -27.25 4.54
C LEU A 224 12.12 -28.14 3.51
N ALA A 225 12.69 -29.27 3.91
CA ALA A 225 13.36 -30.19 2.99
C ALA A 225 12.72 -31.58 3.07
N HIS A 226 12.49 -32.21 1.90
CA HIS A 226 11.96 -33.58 1.79
C HIS A 226 10.69 -33.81 2.61
N SER A 227 9.84 -32.78 2.71
CA SER A 227 8.66 -32.79 3.57
C SER A 227 7.38 -32.94 2.76
N ASP A 228 6.37 -33.57 3.35
CA ASP A 228 5.11 -33.94 2.68
C ASP A 228 3.89 -33.52 3.49
N CYS A 229 2.81 -33.10 2.85
CA CYS A 229 1.58 -32.65 3.54
C CYS A 229 1.86 -31.55 4.59
N VAL A 230 2.46 -30.44 4.15
CA VAL A 230 2.79 -29.31 5.04
C VAL A 230 1.81 -28.15 4.83
N THR A 231 1.28 -27.63 5.92
CA THR A 231 0.39 -26.45 5.92
C THR A 231 1.06 -25.28 6.63
N VAL A 232 1.08 -24.11 5.99
CA VAL A 232 1.52 -22.84 6.61
C VAL A 232 0.40 -21.82 6.46
N SER A 233 -0.18 -21.33 7.57
CA SER A 233 -1.35 -20.45 7.50
C SER A 233 -1.44 -19.34 8.56
N GLY A 234 -1.95 -18.17 8.17
CA GLY A 234 -2.23 -17.02 9.06
C GLY A 234 -1.02 -16.18 9.48
N LEU A 235 0.19 -16.74 9.38
CA LEU A 235 1.41 -16.14 9.93
C LEU A 235 1.90 -14.92 9.14
N THR A 236 2.58 -14.03 9.86
CA THR A 236 3.48 -13.05 9.25
C THR A 236 4.92 -13.58 9.27
N ILE A 237 5.62 -13.58 8.13
CA ILE A 237 7.02 -13.99 8.03
C ILE A 237 7.82 -12.84 7.45
N ARG A 238 8.81 -12.34 8.18
CA ARG A 238 9.48 -11.09 7.80
C ARG A 238 10.98 -11.06 8.07
N ASN A 239 11.63 -10.03 7.53
CA ASN A 239 13.00 -9.66 7.86
C ASN A 239 13.99 -10.82 7.67
N SER A 240 13.95 -11.44 6.49
CA SER A 240 14.72 -12.64 6.20
C SER A 240 16.20 -12.33 5.94
N PRO A 241 17.14 -13.16 6.44
CA PRO A 241 18.56 -13.05 6.11
C PRO A 241 18.88 -13.36 4.65
N SER A 242 18.05 -14.17 3.98
CA SER A 242 18.08 -14.48 2.53
C SER A 242 16.67 -14.91 2.07
N TRP A 243 16.50 -15.99 1.28
CA TRP A 243 15.19 -16.49 0.87
C TRP A 243 14.29 -16.73 2.09
N THR A 244 13.04 -16.30 2.03
CA THR A 244 12.18 -16.24 3.23
C THR A 244 11.58 -17.59 3.57
N VAL A 245 10.81 -18.17 2.65
CA VAL A 245 10.25 -19.52 2.77
C VAL A 245 10.77 -20.37 1.63
N HIS A 246 11.47 -21.45 1.96
CA HIS A 246 12.11 -22.33 0.98
C HIS A 246 11.72 -23.79 1.22
N PRO A 247 10.68 -24.29 0.54
CA PRO A 247 10.45 -25.71 0.41
C PRO A 247 11.31 -26.30 -0.72
N TYR A 248 12.10 -27.32 -0.37
CA TYR A 248 12.97 -28.07 -1.27
C TYR A 248 12.58 -29.54 -1.28
N ARG A 249 12.30 -30.10 -2.48
CA ARG A 249 11.87 -31.50 -2.65
C ARG A 249 10.67 -31.88 -1.80
N CYS A 250 9.74 -30.95 -1.68
CA CYS A 250 8.53 -31.14 -0.90
C CYS A 250 7.32 -31.47 -1.77
N ARG A 251 6.30 -32.04 -1.15
CA ARG A 251 5.06 -32.46 -1.81
C ARG A 251 3.84 -32.08 -0.97
N ASP A 252 2.71 -31.82 -1.62
CA ASP A 252 1.44 -31.52 -0.96
C ASP A 252 1.57 -30.34 0.04
N LEU A 253 1.94 -29.19 -0.51
CA LEU A 253 2.18 -27.97 0.25
C LEU A 253 0.98 -27.03 0.14
N HIS A 254 0.56 -26.46 1.28
CA HIS A 254 -0.51 -25.49 1.32
C HIS A 254 -0.11 -24.24 2.11
N PHE A 255 -0.12 -23.08 1.45
CA PHE A 255 0.17 -21.78 2.02
C PHE A 255 -1.06 -20.88 1.91
N SER A 256 -1.59 -20.39 3.03
CA SER A 256 -2.78 -19.53 2.98
C SER A 256 -2.81 -18.43 4.02
N ALA A 257 -3.42 -17.30 3.66
CA ALA A 257 -3.60 -16.16 4.57
C ALA A 257 -2.29 -15.65 5.21
N LEU A 258 -1.16 -15.79 4.49
CA LEU A 258 0.13 -15.34 4.97
C LEU A 258 0.40 -13.88 4.61
N ARG A 259 1.28 -13.26 5.39
CA ARG A 259 1.92 -11.98 5.06
C ARG A 259 3.43 -12.20 5.05
N ILE A 260 4.08 -11.93 3.92
CA ILE A 260 5.53 -12.10 3.77
C ILE A 260 6.17 -10.76 3.44
N GLU A 261 7.04 -10.27 4.32
CA GLU A 261 7.52 -8.87 4.31
C GLU A 261 9.03 -8.73 4.48
N ASN A 262 9.72 -8.14 3.50
CA ASN A 262 11.15 -7.81 3.59
C ASN A 262 11.42 -6.39 3.07
N PRO A 263 12.42 -5.68 3.61
CA PRO A 263 12.80 -4.36 3.09
C PRO A 263 13.18 -4.40 1.60
N PRO A 264 12.83 -3.38 0.80
CA PRO A 264 13.06 -3.38 -0.65
C PRO A 264 14.53 -3.45 -1.05
N ASN A 265 15.44 -3.05 -0.17
CA ASN A 265 16.89 -3.09 -0.38
C ASN A 265 17.56 -4.34 0.25
N SER A 266 16.78 -5.27 0.81
CA SER A 266 17.33 -6.49 1.40
C SER A 266 17.66 -7.52 0.31
N PRO A 267 18.92 -8.00 0.22
CA PRO A 267 19.36 -8.81 -0.92
C PRO A 267 18.92 -10.28 -0.82
N ASN A 268 18.37 -10.80 -1.92
CA ASN A 268 17.93 -12.19 -2.08
C ASN A 268 16.87 -12.59 -1.06
N THR A 269 15.93 -11.69 -0.77
CA THR A 269 14.84 -11.91 0.20
C THR A 269 13.53 -12.26 -0.48
N ASP A 270 13.62 -13.15 -1.47
CA ASP A 270 12.48 -13.74 -2.17
C ASP A 270 11.43 -14.24 -1.16
N GLY A 271 10.15 -14.08 -1.47
CA GLY A 271 9.07 -14.41 -0.55
C GLY A 271 8.89 -15.92 -0.35
N LEU A 272 8.57 -16.64 -1.42
CA LEU A 272 8.34 -18.09 -1.37
C LEU A 272 9.01 -18.78 -2.57
N ASN A 273 9.83 -19.80 -2.27
CA ASN A 273 10.75 -20.42 -3.23
C ASN A 273 10.52 -21.93 -3.39
N PRO A 274 9.42 -22.40 -4.03
CA PRO A 274 9.26 -23.83 -4.25
C PRO A 274 10.34 -24.33 -5.19
N GLU A 275 11.17 -25.24 -4.70
CA GLU A 275 12.28 -25.81 -5.45
C GLU A 275 12.19 -27.32 -5.53
N SER A 276 12.05 -27.85 -6.75
CA SER A 276 11.82 -29.27 -7.02
C SER A 276 10.59 -29.83 -6.26
N CYS A 277 9.51 -29.05 -6.19
CA CYS A 277 8.31 -29.37 -5.41
C CYS A 277 7.14 -29.86 -6.28
N GLU A 278 6.22 -30.62 -5.69
CA GLU A 278 5.04 -31.13 -6.41
C GLU A 278 3.75 -30.83 -5.63
N ARG A 279 2.70 -30.37 -6.32
CA ARG A 279 1.39 -30.01 -5.73
C ARG A 279 1.53 -28.96 -4.65
N VAL A 280 1.69 -27.71 -5.10
CA VAL A 280 1.87 -26.54 -4.23
C VAL A 280 0.71 -25.58 -4.43
N GLU A 281 -0.04 -25.30 -3.36
CA GLU A 281 -1.15 -24.34 -3.36
C GLU A 281 -0.78 -23.10 -2.53
N ILE A 282 -0.88 -21.92 -3.15
CA ILE A 282 -0.60 -20.62 -2.53
C ILE A 282 -1.82 -19.74 -2.72
N THR A 283 -2.61 -19.54 -1.66
CA THR A 283 -3.90 -18.83 -1.75
C THR A 283 -4.03 -17.71 -0.74
N GLY A 284 -4.36 -16.50 -1.18
CA GLY A 284 -4.62 -15.39 -0.25
C GLY A 284 -3.39 -14.87 0.48
N VAL A 285 -2.19 -15.01 -0.11
CA VAL A 285 -0.94 -14.51 0.48
C VAL A 285 -0.65 -13.08 0.01
N ALA A 286 -0.21 -12.23 0.94
CA ALA A 286 0.27 -10.89 0.64
C ALA A 286 1.81 -10.86 0.74
N PHE A 287 2.47 -10.37 -0.30
CA PHE A 287 3.92 -10.26 -0.41
C PHE A 287 4.34 -8.79 -0.53
N SER A 288 5.39 -8.40 0.19
CA SER A 288 6.19 -7.21 -0.09
C SER A 288 7.65 -7.42 0.27
N VAL A 289 8.56 -7.48 -0.70
CA VAL A 289 9.88 -8.08 -0.49
C VAL A 289 11.03 -7.31 -1.15
N GLY A 290 12.27 -7.69 -0.86
CA GLY A 290 13.47 -7.11 -1.48
C GLY A 290 13.88 -7.76 -2.81
N ASP A 291 13.22 -8.83 -3.23
CA ASP A 291 13.53 -9.57 -4.45
C ASP A 291 12.24 -10.13 -5.10
N ASP A 292 12.22 -11.36 -5.62
CA ASP A 292 11.05 -11.98 -6.24
C ASP A 292 9.96 -12.37 -5.20
N CYS A 293 8.67 -12.04 -5.43
CA CYS A 293 7.59 -12.41 -4.50
C CYS A 293 7.43 -13.93 -4.39
N ILE A 294 7.30 -14.61 -5.53
CA ILE A 294 7.35 -16.06 -5.66
C ILE A 294 8.40 -16.42 -6.70
N ALA A 295 9.37 -17.26 -6.33
CA ALA A 295 10.40 -17.76 -7.23
C ALA A 295 10.34 -19.29 -7.32
N ILE A 296 9.74 -19.79 -8.40
CA ILE A 296 9.62 -21.23 -8.70
C ILE A 296 10.92 -21.71 -9.33
N LYS A 297 11.52 -22.74 -8.73
CA LYS A 297 12.85 -23.26 -9.09
C LYS A 297 12.84 -24.78 -9.22
N ALA A 298 13.85 -25.34 -9.87
CA ALA A 298 14.01 -26.77 -10.10
C ALA A 298 15.50 -27.17 -10.13
N GLY A 299 16.31 -26.55 -9.25
CA GLY A 299 17.75 -26.76 -9.20
C GLY A 299 18.54 -26.12 -10.36
N LYS A 300 19.86 -26.12 -10.23
CA LYS A 300 20.79 -25.53 -11.19
C LYS A 300 21.79 -26.59 -11.65
N ARG A 301 21.89 -26.79 -12.96
CA ARG A 301 22.92 -27.66 -13.55
C ARG A 301 24.31 -27.05 -13.36
N ALA A 302 25.25 -27.87 -12.87
CA ALA A 302 26.68 -27.59 -12.91
C ALA A 302 27.44 -28.84 -13.42
N PRO A 303 28.70 -28.69 -13.88
CA PRO A 303 29.52 -29.83 -14.27
C PRO A 303 29.55 -30.89 -13.16
N ASP A 304 29.26 -32.14 -13.50
CA ASP A 304 29.22 -33.30 -12.61
C ASP A 304 28.23 -33.22 -11.41
N GLU A 305 27.36 -32.20 -11.36
CA GLU A 305 26.39 -31.97 -10.29
C GLU A 305 24.97 -31.85 -10.88
N THR A 306 24.28 -32.99 -11.03
CA THR A 306 22.99 -33.07 -11.75
C THR A 306 21.96 -33.97 -11.08
N GLU A 307 22.37 -34.81 -10.15
CA GLU A 307 21.54 -35.77 -9.42
C GLU A 307 20.50 -35.10 -8.51
N HIS A 308 20.75 -33.85 -8.11
CA HIS A 308 19.82 -33.05 -7.32
C HIS A 308 18.69 -32.43 -8.16
N LEU A 309 18.77 -32.46 -9.49
CA LEU A 309 17.75 -31.90 -10.37
C LEU A 309 16.46 -32.72 -10.30
N ALA A 310 15.35 -32.03 -10.11
CA ALA A 310 14.01 -32.61 -10.15
C ALA A 310 13.00 -31.51 -10.51
N PRO A 311 11.88 -31.87 -11.14
CA PRO A 311 10.93 -30.88 -11.62
C PRO A 311 10.19 -30.21 -10.45
N THR A 312 9.82 -28.95 -10.64
CA THR A 312 8.68 -28.37 -9.91
C THR A 312 7.44 -28.44 -10.78
N ARG A 313 6.35 -29.02 -10.28
CA ARG A 313 5.10 -29.16 -11.04
C ARG A 313 3.85 -29.06 -10.20
N ASP A 314 2.72 -28.80 -10.86
CA ASP A 314 1.40 -28.67 -10.25
C ASP A 314 1.37 -27.55 -9.19
N VAL A 315 1.65 -26.32 -9.62
CA VAL A 315 1.67 -25.14 -8.73
C VAL A 315 0.45 -24.27 -9.01
N ALA A 316 -0.39 -24.06 -8.00
CA ALA A 316 -1.57 -23.20 -8.06
C ALA A 316 -1.37 -21.96 -7.18
N ILE A 317 -1.43 -20.78 -7.77
CA ILE A 317 -1.32 -19.47 -7.12
C ILE A 317 -2.61 -18.71 -7.35
N ALA A 318 -3.35 -18.40 -6.28
CA ALA A 318 -4.64 -17.75 -6.39
C ALA A 318 -4.85 -16.63 -5.36
N HIS A 319 -5.58 -15.58 -5.73
CA HIS A 319 -6.01 -14.54 -4.78
C HIS A 319 -4.87 -13.90 -3.99
N CYS A 320 -3.67 -13.82 -4.56
CA CYS A 320 -2.50 -13.25 -3.90
C CYS A 320 -2.32 -11.78 -4.28
N ARG A 321 -1.72 -11.01 -3.38
CA ARG A 321 -1.26 -9.64 -3.63
C ARG A 321 0.26 -9.63 -3.61
N MET A 322 0.86 -9.29 -4.75
CA MET A 322 2.31 -9.18 -4.91
C MET A 322 2.66 -7.71 -5.05
N GLU A 323 3.32 -7.15 -4.05
CA GLU A 323 3.66 -5.72 -3.98
C GLU A 323 5.17 -5.55 -3.86
N ARG A 324 5.79 -4.53 -4.46
CA ARG A 324 7.23 -4.19 -4.31
C ARG A 324 8.16 -5.43 -4.33
N GLY A 325 8.63 -5.82 -5.51
CA GLY A 325 9.59 -6.92 -5.71
C GLY A 325 10.09 -7.03 -7.16
N HIS A 326 11.19 -7.73 -7.41
CA HIS A 326 11.82 -7.86 -8.73
C HIS A 326 11.01 -8.68 -9.75
N GLY A 327 10.00 -9.40 -9.26
CA GLY A 327 9.02 -10.13 -10.05
C GLY A 327 7.87 -10.64 -9.20
N ALA A 328 6.64 -10.57 -9.70
CA ALA A 328 5.47 -11.07 -8.98
C ALA A 328 5.45 -12.61 -8.92
N VAL A 329 5.57 -13.26 -10.07
CA VAL A 329 5.78 -14.71 -10.17
C VAL A 329 6.93 -14.98 -11.12
N VAL A 330 7.96 -15.62 -10.62
CA VAL A 330 9.21 -15.81 -11.34
C VAL A 330 9.55 -17.28 -11.46
N ILE A 331 9.86 -17.71 -12.67
CA ILE A 331 10.31 -19.05 -12.98
C ILE A 331 11.81 -18.97 -13.33
N GLY A 332 12.64 -19.63 -12.52
CA GLY A 332 14.09 -19.65 -12.68
C GLY A 332 14.85 -18.59 -11.85
N SER A 333 16.14 -18.35 -12.13
CA SER A 333 16.89 -18.88 -13.29
C SER A 333 17.30 -20.35 -13.16
N GLU A 334 17.16 -20.88 -11.95
CA GLU A 334 17.50 -22.24 -11.56
C GLU A 334 16.32 -23.16 -11.92
N MET A 335 16.18 -23.50 -13.21
CA MET A 335 15.06 -24.29 -13.76
C MET A 335 15.51 -25.61 -14.40
N SER A 336 16.73 -26.06 -14.11
CA SER A 336 17.39 -27.16 -14.83
C SER A 336 16.67 -28.51 -14.74
N GLY A 337 15.92 -28.76 -13.66
CA GLY A 337 15.08 -29.95 -13.47
C GLY A 337 13.71 -29.88 -14.15
N GLY A 338 13.35 -28.73 -14.72
CA GLY A 338 12.05 -28.48 -15.37
C GLY A 338 11.02 -27.83 -14.44
N VAL A 339 10.19 -26.94 -14.99
CA VAL A 339 9.06 -26.32 -14.31
C VAL A 339 7.82 -26.45 -15.17
N HIS A 340 6.81 -27.16 -14.66
CA HIS A 340 5.62 -27.52 -15.43
C HIS A 340 4.33 -27.14 -14.70
N ASP A 341 3.26 -26.88 -15.45
CA ASP A 341 1.90 -26.81 -14.91
C ASP A 341 1.75 -25.81 -13.75
N VAL A 342 1.97 -24.53 -14.06
CA VAL A 342 1.83 -23.42 -13.10
C VAL A 342 0.61 -22.59 -13.48
N GLU A 343 -0.36 -22.52 -12.58
CA GLU A 343 -1.58 -21.74 -12.72
C GLU A 343 -1.57 -20.56 -11.76
N ILE A 344 -1.73 -19.35 -12.31
CA ILE A 344 -1.78 -18.09 -11.58
C ILE A 344 -3.10 -17.41 -11.91
N ALA A 345 -3.97 -17.20 -10.92
CA ALA A 345 -5.30 -16.67 -11.14
C ALA A 345 -5.72 -15.64 -10.08
N HIS A 346 -6.53 -14.66 -10.47
CA HIS A 346 -7.16 -13.73 -9.53
C HIS A 346 -6.17 -12.98 -8.62
N CYS A 347 -5.01 -12.57 -9.15
CA CYS A 347 -3.96 -11.91 -8.37
C CYS A 347 -3.82 -10.41 -8.69
N ASP A 348 -3.31 -9.65 -7.73
CA ASP A 348 -2.96 -8.23 -7.87
C ASP A 348 -1.43 -8.10 -7.85
N PHE A 349 -0.83 -7.55 -8.92
CA PHE A 349 0.60 -7.25 -8.99
C PHE A 349 0.81 -5.73 -8.96
N ILE A 350 1.50 -5.21 -7.95
CA ILE A 350 1.55 -3.77 -7.68
C ILE A 350 3.01 -3.33 -7.50
N ALA A 351 3.49 -2.47 -8.39
CA ALA A 351 4.84 -1.92 -8.33
C ALA A 351 5.94 -3.00 -8.22
N THR A 352 5.74 -4.15 -8.84
CA THR A 352 6.80 -5.14 -9.06
C THR A 352 7.54 -4.80 -10.34
N ASP A 353 8.86 -5.03 -10.40
CA ASP A 353 9.64 -4.72 -11.61
C ASP A 353 9.13 -5.47 -12.83
N ARG A 354 8.69 -6.73 -12.64
CA ARG A 354 8.17 -7.63 -13.68
C ARG A 354 6.92 -8.34 -13.16
N GLY A 355 5.97 -8.64 -14.05
CA GLY A 355 4.78 -9.42 -13.71
C GLY A 355 5.10 -10.92 -13.68
N LEU A 356 4.72 -11.65 -14.73
CA LEU A 356 5.19 -13.01 -14.97
C LEU A 356 6.57 -12.96 -15.60
N ARG A 357 7.57 -13.52 -14.93
CA ARG A 357 8.96 -13.51 -15.37
C ARG A 357 9.51 -14.92 -15.55
N ILE A 358 10.06 -15.24 -16.71
CA ILE A 358 10.71 -16.52 -16.99
C ILE A 358 12.17 -16.25 -17.35
N LYS A 359 13.10 -16.80 -16.58
CA LYS A 359 14.55 -16.55 -16.69
C LYS A 359 15.26 -17.87 -16.96
N THR A 360 16.06 -17.95 -18.01
CA THR A 360 16.99 -19.06 -18.26
C THR A 360 18.16 -18.61 -19.13
N ARG A 361 19.10 -19.53 -19.39
CA ARG A 361 20.25 -19.33 -20.28
C ARG A 361 20.76 -20.66 -20.82
N ARG A 362 21.56 -20.61 -21.88
CA ARG A 362 22.39 -21.76 -22.29
C ARG A 362 23.18 -22.30 -21.10
N GLY A 363 23.31 -23.62 -21.03
CA GLY A 363 23.91 -24.32 -19.90
C GLY A 363 22.89 -24.81 -18.87
N ARG A 364 21.68 -24.22 -18.79
CA ARG A 364 20.66 -24.66 -17.81
C ARG A 364 19.99 -25.96 -18.20
N GLY A 365 19.72 -26.19 -19.49
CA GLY A 365 18.85 -27.29 -19.92
C GLY A 365 17.44 -27.15 -19.36
N GLY A 366 16.73 -28.28 -19.28
CA GLY A 366 15.37 -28.33 -18.73
C GLY A 366 14.31 -27.67 -19.61
N GLU A 367 13.09 -27.66 -19.12
CA GLU A 367 11.92 -27.14 -19.83
C GLU A 367 11.04 -26.30 -18.90
N VAL A 368 10.51 -25.20 -19.41
CA VAL A 368 9.38 -24.47 -18.80
C VAL A 368 8.16 -24.63 -19.70
N SER A 369 7.09 -25.23 -19.18
CA SER A 369 5.86 -25.46 -19.96
C SER A 369 4.58 -25.40 -19.16
N GLY A 370 3.45 -25.08 -19.81
CA GLY A 370 2.13 -25.14 -19.18
C GLY A 370 1.91 -24.01 -18.17
N ILE A 371 2.38 -22.80 -18.48
CA ILE A 371 2.29 -21.65 -17.57
C ILE A 371 1.07 -20.82 -17.96
N ARG A 372 0.14 -20.66 -17.02
CA ARG A 372 -1.15 -19.99 -17.25
C ARG A 372 -1.32 -18.85 -16.26
N LEU A 373 -1.47 -17.63 -16.76
CA LEU A 373 -1.81 -16.45 -15.98
C LEU A 373 -3.19 -15.95 -16.42
N ARG A 374 -4.15 -15.85 -15.50
CA ARG A 374 -5.47 -15.31 -15.82
C ARG A 374 -6.05 -14.39 -14.76
N ASP A 375 -7.03 -13.58 -15.18
CA ASP A 375 -7.86 -12.76 -14.27
C ASP A 375 -7.02 -11.91 -13.30
N THR A 376 -5.93 -11.33 -13.81
CA THR A 376 -4.89 -10.67 -13.00
C THR A 376 -4.82 -9.20 -13.39
N ALA A 377 -4.77 -8.33 -12.38
CA ALA A 377 -4.54 -6.90 -12.56
C ALA A 377 -3.11 -6.55 -12.16
N MET A 378 -2.45 -5.73 -12.97
CA MET A 378 -1.13 -5.21 -12.72
C MET A 378 -1.18 -3.68 -12.67
N GLN A 379 -0.45 -3.09 -11.73
CA GLN A 379 -0.33 -1.64 -11.59
C GLN A 379 1.13 -1.27 -11.41
N ASP A 380 1.59 -0.29 -12.18
CA ASP A 380 2.96 0.23 -12.14
C ASP A 380 4.01 -0.88 -12.32
N VAL A 381 3.72 -1.85 -13.20
CA VAL A 381 4.62 -2.95 -13.55
C VAL A 381 5.30 -2.62 -14.89
N PRO A 382 6.61 -2.28 -14.90
CA PRO A 382 7.33 -1.87 -16.10
C PRO A 382 7.24 -2.85 -17.26
N THR A 383 7.22 -4.16 -16.96
CA THR A 383 7.08 -5.20 -17.97
C THR A 383 6.20 -6.36 -17.45
N PRO A 384 4.89 -6.38 -17.77
CA PRO A 384 3.94 -7.39 -17.32
C PRO A 384 4.32 -8.84 -17.67
N LEU A 385 4.84 -9.09 -18.88
CA LEU A 385 5.37 -10.39 -19.28
C LEU A 385 6.82 -10.26 -19.73
N ALA A 386 7.74 -10.95 -19.04
CA ALA A 386 9.16 -10.95 -19.38
C ALA A 386 9.70 -12.38 -19.51
N ILE A 387 10.10 -12.79 -20.71
CA ILE A 387 10.71 -14.10 -20.97
C ILE A 387 12.11 -13.89 -21.55
N ASN A 388 13.14 -14.40 -20.86
CA ASN A 388 14.53 -14.18 -21.22
C ASN A 388 15.35 -15.48 -21.14
N ALA A 389 15.76 -15.99 -22.30
CA ALA A 389 16.65 -17.14 -22.44
C ALA A 389 18.15 -16.77 -22.56
N PHE A 390 18.50 -15.51 -22.32
CA PHE A 390 19.86 -14.96 -22.30
C PHE A 390 20.19 -14.32 -20.95
N TYR A 391 19.57 -14.80 -19.88
CA TYR A 391 19.72 -14.20 -18.55
C TYR A 391 21.17 -14.27 -18.07
N PHE A 392 21.83 -13.12 -17.95
CA PHE A 392 23.28 -13.04 -17.69
C PHE A 392 23.71 -13.24 -16.23
N CYS A 393 23.11 -14.22 -15.56
CA CYS A 393 23.50 -14.68 -14.22
C CYS A 393 24.77 -15.56 -14.25
N ASP A 394 25.33 -15.82 -13.06
CA ASP A 394 26.62 -16.49 -12.85
C ASP A 394 27.83 -15.68 -13.42
N PRO A 395 29.09 -15.99 -13.04
CA PRO A 395 30.27 -15.21 -13.48
C PRO A 395 30.45 -15.11 -14.99
N ASP A 396 30.03 -16.14 -15.72
CA ASP A 396 30.13 -16.31 -17.18
C ASP A 396 28.87 -15.83 -17.92
N GLY A 397 27.89 -15.24 -17.23
CA GLY A 397 26.60 -14.87 -17.83
C GLY A 397 26.70 -13.89 -18.99
N LYS A 398 27.80 -13.14 -19.08
CA LYS A 398 28.08 -12.16 -20.14
C LYS A 398 28.99 -12.70 -21.24
N ASP A 399 29.47 -13.94 -21.13
CA ASP A 399 30.36 -14.54 -22.11
C ASP A 399 29.65 -14.75 -23.46
N ASP A 400 30.44 -14.74 -24.53
CA ASP A 400 29.94 -14.82 -25.90
C ASP A 400 29.09 -16.08 -26.15
N TRP A 401 29.44 -17.22 -25.57
CA TRP A 401 28.68 -18.45 -25.76
C TRP A 401 27.28 -18.36 -25.14
N VAL A 402 27.11 -17.62 -24.05
CA VAL A 402 25.81 -17.36 -23.43
C VAL A 402 25.06 -16.33 -24.25
N GLN A 403 25.71 -15.22 -24.63
CA GLN A 403 25.06 -14.03 -25.19
C GLN A 403 24.94 -14.03 -26.73
N SER A 404 25.61 -14.93 -27.46
CA SER A 404 25.59 -14.95 -28.93
C SER A 404 24.20 -15.20 -29.50
N ARG A 405 23.80 -14.40 -30.51
CA ARG A 405 22.56 -14.61 -31.29
C ARG A 405 22.75 -15.51 -32.51
N VAL A 406 23.91 -16.18 -32.62
CA VAL A 406 24.14 -17.25 -33.59
C VAL A 406 23.58 -18.57 -33.02
N PRO A 407 22.87 -19.41 -33.81
CA PRO A 407 22.42 -20.71 -33.37
C PRO A 407 23.58 -21.59 -32.87
N ALA A 408 23.40 -22.21 -31.70
CA ALA A 408 24.30 -23.24 -31.17
C ALA A 408 23.70 -24.65 -31.38
N PRO A 409 24.49 -25.73 -31.26
CA PRO A 409 23.95 -27.08 -31.23
C PRO A 409 22.95 -27.27 -30.07
N VAL A 410 21.80 -27.86 -30.36
CA VAL A 410 20.82 -28.25 -29.33
C VAL A 410 21.36 -29.47 -28.57
N THR A 411 21.46 -29.35 -27.25
CA THR A 411 21.95 -30.40 -26.34
C THR A 411 21.04 -30.47 -25.11
N GLU A 412 21.33 -31.40 -24.19
CA GLU A 412 20.65 -31.44 -22.88
C GLU A 412 20.83 -30.18 -22.02
N THR A 413 21.78 -29.31 -22.36
CA THR A 413 22.01 -28.02 -21.68
C THR A 413 21.30 -26.84 -22.36
N THR A 414 20.58 -27.09 -23.45
CA THR A 414 19.75 -26.10 -24.14
C THR A 414 18.37 -26.06 -23.49
N PRO A 415 17.96 -24.94 -22.85
CA PRO A 415 16.64 -24.84 -22.24
C PRO A 415 15.54 -24.69 -23.30
N THR A 416 14.34 -25.17 -22.98
CA THR A 416 13.14 -24.97 -23.79
C THR A 416 12.07 -24.20 -23.01
N ILE A 417 11.32 -23.34 -23.70
CA ILE A 417 10.20 -22.56 -23.13
C ILE A 417 9.03 -22.65 -24.09
N ARG A 418 7.91 -23.22 -23.63
CA ARG A 418 6.72 -23.39 -24.46
C ARG A 418 5.41 -23.29 -23.68
N ASP A 419 4.30 -23.15 -24.40
CA ASP A 419 2.94 -23.20 -23.83
C ASP A 419 2.72 -22.22 -22.66
N ILE A 420 2.79 -20.93 -22.98
CA ILE A 420 2.59 -19.82 -22.03
C ILE A 420 1.32 -19.08 -22.41
N THR A 421 0.31 -19.08 -21.54
CA THR A 421 -1.00 -18.47 -21.83
C THR A 421 -1.32 -17.36 -20.83
N LEU A 422 -1.63 -16.17 -21.35
CA LEU A 422 -2.19 -15.05 -20.60
C LEU A 422 -3.63 -14.81 -21.05
N THR A 423 -4.58 -14.73 -20.12
CA THR A 423 -6.01 -14.51 -20.44
C THR A 423 -6.65 -13.53 -19.47
N ARG A 424 -7.32 -12.48 -19.97
CA ARG A 424 -7.96 -11.44 -19.13
C ARG A 424 -6.96 -10.82 -18.14
N VAL A 425 -5.89 -10.27 -18.68
CA VAL A 425 -4.83 -9.60 -17.91
C VAL A 425 -4.86 -8.11 -18.21
N THR A 426 -4.99 -7.30 -17.18
CA THR A 426 -4.98 -5.83 -17.30
C THR A 426 -3.71 -5.28 -16.67
N ALA A 427 -3.04 -4.32 -17.33
CA ALA A 427 -1.83 -3.70 -16.79
C ALA A 427 -1.88 -2.18 -16.92
N ARG A 428 -1.78 -1.46 -15.80
CA ARG A 428 -1.82 0.01 -15.76
C ARG A 428 -0.45 0.58 -15.46
N GLY A 429 -0.13 1.73 -16.05
CA GLY A 429 1.15 2.40 -15.78
C GLY A 429 2.35 1.61 -16.27
N VAL A 430 2.23 0.86 -17.38
CA VAL A 430 3.35 0.13 -17.97
C VAL A 430 4.37 1.14 -18.49
N SER A 431 5.63 1.05 -18.07
CA SER A 431 6.66 2.02 -18.49
C SER A 431 7.49 1.54 -19.69
N LEU A 432 7.82 0.25 -19.78
CA LEU A 432 8.73 -0.28 -20.80
C LEU A 432 8.01 -1.05 -21.90
N ALA A 433 7.49 -2.23 -21.58
CA ALA A 433 6.93 -3.14 -22.56
C ALA A 433 5.76 -3.96 -21.99
N GLY A 434 4.62 -4.06 -22.68
CA GLY A 434 3.53 -4.96 -22.28
C GLY A 434 3.97 -6.42 -22.21
N ALA A 435 4.76 -6.85 -23.21
CA ALA A 435 5.49 -8.11 -23.18
C ALA A 435 6.88 -7.94 -23.81
N ALA A 436 7.90 -8.53 -23.20
CA ALA A 436 9.25 -8.60 -23.74
C ALA A 436 9.75 -10.06 -23.73
N LEU A 437 10.06 -10.58 -24.92
CA LEU A 437 10.42 -11.98 -25.13
C LEU A 437 11.71 -12.10 -25.92
N LEU A 438 12.64 -12.89 -25.39
CA LEU A 438 13.91 -13.18 -26.03
C LEU A 438 14.23 -14.67 -25.85
N GLY A 439 13.97 -15.46 -26.88
CA GLY A 439 14.27 -16.90 -26.96
C GLY A 439 15.65 -17.17 -27.55
N LEU A 440 16.10 -18.43 -27.53
CA LEU A 440 17.35 -18.82 -28.19
C LEU A 440 17.11 -19.01 -29.71
N PRO A 441 18.07 -18.66 -30.58
CA PRO A 441 17.93 -18.88 -32.02
C PRO A 441 17.81 -20.36 -32.40
N GLU A 442 18.47 -21.27 -31.67
CA GLU A 442 18.36 -22.73 -31.85
C GLU A 442 17.17 -23.38 -31.12
N ALA A 443 16.56 -22.66 -30.17
CA ALA A 443 15.39 -23.11 -29.41
C ALA A 443 14.46 -21.91 -29.14
N PRO A 444 13.74 -21.43 -30.17
CA PRO A 444 12.81 -20.31 -30.02
C PRO A 444 11.74 -20.58 -28.96
N ILE A 445 11.20 -19.52 -28.35
CA ILE A 445 10.05 -19.65 -27.45
C ILE A 445 8.81 -20.00 -28.28
N GLU A 446 8.08 -21.05 -27.91
CA GLU A 446 6.93 -21.54 -28.67
C GLU A 446 5.59 -21.38 -27.93
N GLY A 447 4.52 -21.06 -28.65
CA GLY A 447 3.17 -21.12 -28.08
C GLY A 447 2.88 -20.10 -26.97
N VAL A 448 3.35 -18.85 -27.11
CA VAL A 448 2.87 -17.74 -26.26
C VAL A 448 1.52 -17.25 -26.78
N ARG A 449 0.49 -17.30 -25.95
CA ARG A 449 -0.90 -16.96 -26.30
C ARG A 449 -1.41 -15.84 -25.40
N LEU A 450 -1.86 -14.74 -26.01
CA LEU A 450 -2.43 -13.59 -25.33
C LEU A 450 -3.91 -13.46 -25.73
N SER A 451 -4.81 -13.45 -24.75
CA SER A 451 -6.25 -13.29 -24.99
C SER A 451 -6.83 -12.29 -24.00
N GLU A 452 -7.60 -11.30 -24.48
CA GLU A 452 -8.24 -10.30 -23.63
C GLU A 452 -7.24 -9.56 -22.71
N CYS A 453 -6.04 -9.28 -23.22
CA CYS A 453 -5.03 -8.51 -22.52
C CYS A 453 -5.14 -7.03 -22.90
N SER A 454 -5.07 -6.12 -21.92
CA SER A 454 -5.11 -4.68 -22.18
C SER A 454 -4.18 -3.90 -21.27
N LEU A 455 -3.64 -2.77 -21.74
CA LEU A 455 -2.76 -1.93 -20.92
C LEU A 455 -3.00 -0.42 -21.07
N THR A 456 -2.52 0.34 -20.08
CA THR A 456 -2.17 1.75 -20.22
C THR A 456 -0.68 1.93 -19.97
N PHE A 457 -0.08 2.90 -20.68
CA PHE A 457 1.31 3.26 -20.46
C PHE A 457 1.41 4.39 -19.42
N ALA A 458 2.47 4.36 -18.62
CA ALA A 458 2.79 5.50 -17.74
C ALA A 458 3.24 6.69 -18.61
N PRO A 459 2.55 7.85 -18.59
CA PRO A 459 2.83 8.94 -19.53
C PRO A 459 4.28 9.42 -19.51
N ASP A 460 4.89 9.36 -18.33
CA ASP A 460 6.22 9.88 -18.00
C ASP A 460 7.34 8.83 -18.07
N ALA A 461 7.10 7.66 -18.66
CA ALA A 461 8.11 6.62 -18.69
C ALA A 461 9.36 7.05 -19.47
N ARG A 462 10.52 6.58 -19.00
CA ARG A 462 11.79 6.68 -19.73
C ARG A 462 12.12 5.36 -20.43
N PRO A 463 12.80 5.42 -21.58
CA PRO A 463 13.35 4.21 -22.18
C PRO A 463 14.33 3.53 -21.23
N ASP A 464 14.16 2.22 -21.03
CA ASP A 464 15.10 1.37 -20.30
C ASP A 464 15.08 -0.05 -20.89
N VAL A 465 16.07 -0.86 -20.52
CA VAL A 465 16.24 -2.22 -21.02
C VAL A 465 15.19 -3.15 -20.36
N PRO A 466 14.27 -3.74 -21.14
CA PRO A 466 13.18 -4.53 -20.58
C PRO A 466 13.65 -5.90 -20.07
N LEU A 467 14.72 -6.45 -20.64
CA LEU A 467 15.26 -7.77 -20.34
C LEU A 467 16.76 -7.71 -20.03
N MET A 468 17.14 -8.41 -18.98
CA MET A 468 18.53 -8.51 -18.52
C MET A 468 19.36 -9.42 -19.46
N ALA A 469 19.80 -8.89 -20.59
CA ALA A 469 20.66 -9.55 -21.58
C ALA A 469 21.47 -8.51 -22.37
N LEU A 470 22.63 -8.90 -22.90
CA LEU A 470 23.43 -8.00 -23.74
C LEU A 470 22.73 -7.76 -25.08
N GLY A 471 22.92 -6.55 -25.63
CA GLY A 471 22.43 -6.15 -26.95
C GLY A 471 20.92 -5.93 -27.05
N VAL A 472 20.19 -5.93 -25.92
CA VAL A 472 18.77 -5.57 -25.90
C VAL A 472 18.65 -4.04 -25.86
N PRO A 473 18.00 -3.41 -26.85
CA PRO A 473 17.85 -1.96 -26.84
C PRO A 473 16.89 -1.49 -25.74
N PRO A 474 17.09 -0.29 -25.17
CA PRO A 474 16.09 0.37 -24.34
C PRO A 474 14.78 0.57 -25.09
N VAL A 475 13.66 0.39 -24.41
CA VAL A 475 12.32 0.60 -24.97
C VAL A 475 11.48 1.46 -24.04
N ARG A 476 10.54 2.20 -24.63
CA ARG A 476 9.50 2.92 -23.93
C ARG A 476 8.18 2.63 -24.62
N HIS A 477 7.16 2.29 -23.85
CA HIS A 477 5.80 2.06 -24.34
C HIS A 477 5.69 1.04 -25.47
N ALA A 478 6.54 0.02 -25.47
CA ALA A 478 6.38 -1.08 -26.40
C ALA A 478 5.17 -1.92 -25.99
N ARG A 479 4.34 -2.35 -26.95
CA ARG A 479 3.29 -3.32 -26.62
C ARG A 479 3.89 -4.71 -26.47
N ILE A 480 4.58 -5.17 -27.51
CA ILE A 480 5.26 -6.47 -27.56
C ILE A 480 6.63 -6.27 -28.21
N THR A 481 7.69 -6.68 -27.53
CA THR A 481 9.00 -6.92 -28.13
C THR A 481 9.29 -8.41 -28.11
N ALA A 482 9.66 -8.98 -29.25
CA ALA A 482 9.86 -10.42 -29.38
C ALA A 482 11.02 -10.71 -30.34
N GLN A 483 11.95 -11.54 -29.92
CA GLN A 483 13.03 -12.08 -30.75
C GLN A 483 13.16 -13.59 -30.48
N PHE A 484 13.23 -14.38 -31.54
CA PHE A 484 13.23 -15.86 -31.47
C PHE A 484 12.06 -16.39 -30.62
N ALA A 485 10.85 -15.86 -30.85
CA ALA A 485 9.67 -16.21 -30.09
C ALA A 485 8.42 -16.20 -30.99
N GLN A 486 7.53 -17.16 -30.76
CA GLN A 486 6.22 -17.24 -31.40
C GLN A 486 5.16 -16.70 -30.44
N VAL A 487 4.56 -15.57 -30.81
CA VAL A 487 3.49 -14.91 -30.03
C VAL A 487 2.22 -14.85 -30.87
N THR A 488 1.11 -15.26 -30.27
CA THR A 488 -0.24 -15.19 -30.86
C THR A 488 -1.15 -14.35 -29.99
N GLY A 489 -2.00 -13.52 -30.62
CA GLY A 489 -2.86 -12.55 -29.94
C GLY A 489 -2.25 -11.16 -29.85
N THR A 490 -2.94 -10.24 -29.18
CA THR A 490 -2.56 -8.83 -29.06
C THR A 490 -2.78 -8.33 -27.63
N ILE A 491 -2.16 -7.20 -27.30
CA ILE A 491 -2.45 -6.42 -26.09
C ILE A 491 -3.13 -5.12 -26.54
N ALA A 492 -4.41 -4.98 -26.21
CA ALA A 492 -5.20 -3.80 -26.54
C ALA A 492 -4.86 -2.60 -25.64
N ASP A 493 -5.29 -1.41 -26.03
CA ASP A 493 -5.41 -0.31 -25.07
C ASP A 493 -6.51 -0.63 -24.05
N MET A 494 -6.29 -0.20 -22.82
CA MET A 494 -7.33 -0.28 -21.80
C MET A 494 -8.48 0.65 -22.20
N PRO A 495 -9.73 0.15 -22.21
CA PRO A 495 -10.89 0.99 -22.43
C PRO A 495 -10.94 2.16 -21.43
N PRO A 496 -11.34 3.38 -21.82
CA PRO A 496 -11.39 4.54 -20.91
C PRO A 496 -12.27 4.32 -19.67
N ASP A 497 -13.35 3.55 -19.80
CA ASP A 497 -14.25 3.13 -18.71
C ASP A 497 -13.60 2.13 -17.74
N LYS A 498 -12.36 1.70 -18.01
CA LYS A 498 -11.56 0.82 -17.15
C LYS A 498 -10.25 1.47 -16.68
N ASP A 499 -9.96 2.72 -17.03
CA ASP A 499 -8.81 3.47 -16.55
C ASP A 499 -9.20 4.37 -15.36
N PRO A 500 -8.76 4.09 -14.12
CA PRO A 500 -9.15 4.85 -12.93
C PRO A 500 -8.76 6.32 -13.00
N ALA A 501 -7.63 6.66 -13.64
CA ALA A 501 -7.20 8.04 -13.78
C ALA A 501 -8.17 8.81 -14.68
N HIS A 502 -8.54 8.21 -15.81
CA HIS A 502 -9.56 8.76 -16.69
C HIS A 502 -10.92 8.84 -15.99
N MET A 503 -11.38 7.77 -15.33
CA MET A 503 -12.63 7.76 -14.58
C MET A 503 -12.68 8.82 -13.48
N LEU A 504 -11.56 9.08 -12.80
CA LEU A 504 -11.46 10.11 -11.77
C LEU A 504 -11.55 11.51 -12.37
N MET A 505 -10.88 11.77 -13.49
CA MET A 505 -11.01 13.04 -14.22
C MET A 505 -12.46 13.26 -14.70
N GLU A 506 -13.09 12.24 -15.27
CA GLU A 506 -14.50 12.32 -15.70
C GLU A 506 -15.45 12.49 -14.51
N TYR A 507 -15.13 11.92 -13.35
CA TYR A 507 -15.86 12.18 -12.11
C TYR A 507 -15.75 13.65 -11.68
N PHE A 508 -14.55 14.24 -11.70
CA PHE A 508 -14.38 15.66 -11.36
C PHE A 508 -15.10 16.59 -12.33
N ASP A 509 -15.06 16.29 -13.63
CA ASP A 509 -15.75 17.05 -14.67
C ASP A 509 -17.27 16.94 -14.52
N ALA A 510 -17.79 15.73 -14.27
CA ALA A 510 -19.21 15.51 -13.97
C ALA A 510 -19.63 16.21 -12.67
N TYR A 511 -18.81 16.15 -11.62
CA TYR A 511 -19.02 16.83 -10.36
C TYR A 511 -19.14 18.34 -10.58
N ALA A 512 -18.14 18.95 -11.23
CA ALA A 512 -18.09 20.38 -11.48
C ALA A 512 -19.27 20.86 -12.34
N ARG A 513 -19.61 20.10 -13.39
CA ARG A 513 -20.77 20.37 -14.25
C ARG A 513 -22.08 20.39 -13.48
N ASN A 514 -22.26 19.43 -12.58
CA ASN A 514 -23.49 19.25 -11.80
C ASN A 514 -23.50 20.06 -10.49
N HIS A 515 -22.35 20.63 -10.09
CA HIS A 515 -22.21 21.41 -8.86
C HIS A 515 -23.17 22.60 -8.87
N ARG A 516 -23.96 22.70 -7.81
CA ARG A 516 -24.84 23.83 -7.55
C ARG A 516 -24.19 24.67 -6.45
N PRO A 517 -24.11 26.00 -6.61
CA PRO A 517 -23.59 26.87 -5.57
C PRO A 517 -24.18 26.56 -4.20
N TYR A 518 -23.30 26.41 -3.21
CA TYR A 518 -23.68 26.05 -1.84
C TYR A 518 -24.50 27.20 -1.20
N LYS A 519 -25.21 26.91 -0.09
CA LYS A 519 -26.07 27.88 0.62
C LYS A 519 -27.04 28.66 -0.30
N GLY A 520 -27.57 27.99 -1.33
CA GLY A 520 -28.54 28.59 -2.25
C GLY A 520 -27.98 29.70 -3.14
N GLY A 521 -26.66 29.72 -3.39
CA GLY A 521 -26.02 30.72 -4.26
C GLY A 521 -25.24 31.81 -3.53
N ALA A 522 -25.34 31.89 -2.20
CA ALA A 522 -24.56 32.84 -1.43
C ALA A 522 -23.05 32.55 -1.49
N TRP A 523 -22.25 33.60 -1.61
CA TRP A 523 -20.80 33.53 -1.62
C TRP A 523 -20.29 32.91 -0.32
N CYS A 524 -19.64 31.75 -0.44
CA CYS A 524 -19.24 30.96 0.71
C CYS A 524 -18.00 30.11 0.42
N TYR A 525 -17.32 29.68 1.49
CA TYR A 525 -16.04 28.96 1.39
C TYR A 525 -16.18 27.58 0.77
N GLU A 526 -17.33 26.92 0.92
CA GLU A 526 -17.56 25.58 0.41
C GLU A 526 -17.37 25.54 -1.12
N ASP A 527 -17.94 26.51 -1.82
CA ASP A 527 -17.72 26.70 -3.26
C ASP A 527 -16.26 27.06 -3.56
N GLY A 528 -15.62 27.87 -2.70
CA GLY A 528 -14.20 28.23 -2.81
C GLY A 528 -13.23 27.05 -2.83
N LEU A 529 -13.60 25.95 -2.18
CA LEU A 529 -12.81 24.71 -2.22
C LEU A 529 -12.88 24.02 -3.58
N VAL A 530 -14.06 24.00 -4.19
CA VAL A 530 -14.24 23.50 -5.56
C VAL A 530 -13.46 24.39 -6.53
N TYR A 531 -13.54 25.71 -6.36
CA TYR A 531 -12.79 26.66 -7.21
C TYR A 531 -11.29 26.43 -7.12
N ARG A 532 -10.77 26.23 -5.90
CA ARG A 532 -9.35 25.94 -5.69
C ARG A 532 -8.95 24.59 -6.31
N GLY A 533 -9.78 23.56 -6.18
CA GLY A 533 -9.55 22.26 -6.82
C GLY A 533 -9.47 22.37 -8.34
N LEU A 534 -10.45 23.04 -8.96
CA LEU A 534 -10.50 23.27 -10.40
C LEU A 534 -9.34 24.15 -10.89
N GLU A 535 -8.95 25.18 -10.14
CA GLU A 535 -7.77 26.00 -10.46
C GLU A 535 -6.53 25.12 -10.57
N LEU A 536 -6.29 24.26 -9.58
CA LEU A 536 -5.13 23.38 -9.57
C LEU A 536 -5.19 22.36 -10.70
N LEU A 537 -6.36 21.78 -11.00
CA LEU A 537 -6.53 20.88 -12.15
C LEU A 537 -6.25 21.60 -13.48
N HIS A 538 -6.72 22.83 -13.66
CA HIS A 538 -6.41 23.62 -14.86
C HIS A 538 -4.90 23.87 -14.98
N ARG A 539 -4.23 24.24 -13.88
CA ARG A 539 -2.78 24.44 -13.86
C ARG A 539 -2.01 23.15 -14.17
N ALA A 540 -2.50 22.02 -13.67
CA ALA A 540 -1.85 20.72 -13.81
C ALA A 540 -2.03 20.08 -15.19
N THR A 541 -3.17 20.29 -15.83
CA THR A 541 -3.54 19.59 -17.08
C THR A 541 -3.50 20.50 -18.31
N GLY A 542 -3.64 21.82 -18.12
CA GLY A 542 -3.84 22.78 -19.21
C GLY A 542 -5.20 22.65 -19.92
N GLU A 543 -6.13 21.81 -19.45
CA GLU A 543 -7.40 21.60 -20.11
C GLU A 543 -8.41 22.74 -19.84
N ALA A 544 -8.97 23.30 -20.92
CA ALA A 544 -9.90 24.44 -20.84
C ALA A 544 -11.18 24.14 -20.03
N ARG A 545 -11.65 22.88 -19.99
CA ARG A 545 -12.88 22.49 -19.28
C ARG A 545 -12.88 22.91 -17.80
N TRP A 546 -11.71 22.86 -17.16
CA TRP A 546 -11.56 23.24 -15.75
C TRP A 546 -11.74 24.74 -15.56
N LEU A 547 -11.14 25.56 -16.43
CA LEU A 547 -11.30 27.01 -16.41
C LEU A 547 -12.75 27.42 -16.71
N ASP A 548 -13.39 26.79 -17.69
CA ASP A 548 -14.78 27.06 -18.06
C ASP A 548 -15.74 26.80 -16.90
N HIS A 549 -15.48 25.75 -16.11
CA HIS A 549 -16.24 25.49 -14.89
C HIS A 549 -16.04 26.57 -13.82
N ILE A 550 -14.80 27.02 -13.57
CA ILE A 550 -14.53 28.09 -12.59
C ILE A 550 -15.26 29.37 -12.99
N ILE A 551 -15.13 29.80 -14.26
CA ILE A 551 -15.77 31.02 -14.77
C ILE A 551 -17.29 30.92 -14.57
N ARG A 552 -17.92 29.83 -15.03
CA ARG A 552 -19.37 29.64 -14.91
C ARG A 552 -19.85 29.72 -13.46
N LEU A 553 -19.15 29.08 -12.53
CA LEU A 553 -19.57 29.01 -11.14
C LEU A 553 -19.30 30.33 -10.39
N ALA A 554 -18.10 30.91 -10.55
CA ALA A 554 -17.74 32.17 -9.89
C ALA A 554 -18.55 33.36 -10.43
N ASP A 555 -18.76 33.46 -11.74
CA ASP A 555 -19.53 34.55 -12.35
C ASP A 555 -20.99 34.55 -11.89
N ALA A 556 -21.57 33.37 -11.60
CA ALA A 556 -22.92 33.26 -11.08
C ALA A 556 -23.09 33.93 -9.69
N GLN A 557 -21.99 34.18 -8.96
CA GLN A 557 -21.99 34.80 -7.64
C GLN A 557 -21.45 36.24 -7.65
N ILE A 558 -21.02 36.78 -8.80
CA ILE A 558 -20.53 38.16 -8.93
C ILE A 558 -21.63 39.04 -9.52
N GLY A 559 -21.99 40.11 -8.81
CA GLY A 559 -23.02 41.05 -9.26
C GLY A 559 -22.52 42.08 -10.27
N THR A 560 -23.39 43.03 -10.62
CA THR A 560 -23.01 44.19 -11.46
C THR A 560 -22.16 45.17 -10.64
N GLY A 561 -20.84 45.14 -10.82
CA GLY A 561 -19.87 45.92 -10.04
C GLY A 561 -19.16 45.09 -8.97
N PRO A 562 -18.48 45.69 -7.96
CA PRO A 562 -17.77 44.95 -6.93
C PRO A 562 -18.73 44.44 -5.84
N SER A 563 -19.68 43.58 -6.21
CA SER A 563 -20.63 42.93 -5.28
C SER A 563 -20.61 41.42 -5.43
N LEU A 564 -20.89 40.72 -4.32
CA LEU A 564 -20.89 39.26 -4.23
C LEU A 564 -22.25 38.80 -3.69
N ALA A 565 -22.83 37.78 -4.30
CA ALA A 565 -24.17 37.29 -3.97
C ALA A 565 -24.24 36.85 -2.50
N GLY A 566 -25.21 37.38 -1.74
CA GLY A 566 -25.42 37.01 -0.34
C GLY A 566 -24.26 37.34 0.62
N TYR A 567 -23.27 38.13 0.20
CA TYR A 567 -22.15 38.53 1.02
C TYR A 567 -22.43 39.86 1.73
N ASP A 568 -22.40 39.84 3.07
CA ASP A 568 -22.47 41.03 3.91
C ASP A 568 -21.13 41.22 4.65
N PRO A 569 -20.34 42.28 4.36
CA PRO A 569 -19.08 42.53 5.04
C PRO A 569 -19.24 42.86 6.54
N SER A 570 -20.45 43.23 6.99
CA SER A 570 -20.72 43.53 8.40
C SER A 570 -20.86 42.29 9.28
N ASP A 571 -21.02 41.09 8.67
CA ASP A 571 -20.99 39.82 9.40
C ASP A 571 -19.59 39.50 9.95
N TYR A 572 -18.55 40.13 9.39
CA TYR A 572 -17.13 39.83 9.62
C TYR A 572 -16.90 38.32 9.69
N ASN A 573 -17.42 37.60 8.70
CA ASN A 573 -17.31 36.15 8.63
C ASN A 573 -16.05 35.79 7.83
N ILE A 574 -15.04 35.20 8.51
CA ILE A 574 -13.77 34.87 7.84
C ILE A 574 -13.94 33.80 6.77
N ASP A 575 -14.96 32.95 6.88
CA ASP A 575 -15.23 31.89 5.91
C ASP A 575 -15.45 32.45 4.50
N ASN A 576 -16.14 33.58 4.39
CA ASN A 576 -16.48 34.17 3.09
C ASN A 576 -15.24 34.66 2.32
N ILE A 577 -14.06 34.66 2.93
CA ILE A 577 -12.83 35.18 2.33
C ILE A 577 -12.16 34.15 1.42
N LEU A 578 -12.22 32.85 1.72
CA LEU A 578 -11.48 31.80 1.01
C LEU A 578 -11.70 31.86 -0.52
N SER A 579 -12.96 31.94 -0.92
CA SER A 579 -13.38 31.93 -2.32
C SER A 579 -12.80 33.11 -3.10
N GLY A 580 -12.37 34.18 -2.43
CA GLY A 580 -11.67 35.31 -3.03
C GLY A 580 -10.39 34.94 -3.76
N ARG A 581 -9.76 33.82 -3.41
CA ARG A 581 -8.57 33.32 -4.11
C ARG A 581 -8.85 33.05 -5.58
N THR A 582 -10.04 32.54 -5.91
CA THR A 582 -10.43 32.30 -7.31
C THR A 582 -10.49 33.59 -8.11
N LEU A 583 -10.83 34.71 -7.48
CA LEU A 583 -10.94 36.00 -8.16
C LEU A 583 -9.56 36.53 -8.55
N LEU A 584 -8.56 36.35 -7.70
CA LEU A 584 -7.16 36.68 -8.03
C LEU A 584 -6.68 35.84 -9.21
N TYR A 585 -6.99 34.55 -9.18
CA TYR A 585 -6.66 33.64 -10.27
C TYR A 585 -7.34 34.00 -11.59
N LEU A 586 -8.66 34.20 -11.58
CA LEU A 586 -9.43 34.58 -12.76
C LEU A 586 -8.92 35.90 -13.34
N HIS A 587 -8.63 36.90 -12.50
CA HIS A 587 -8.01 38.14 -12.97
C HIS A 587 -6.65 37.87 -13.66
N GLN A 588 -5.83 37.00 -13.10
CA GLN A 588 -4.53 36.64 -13.68
C GLN A 588 -4.67 36.00 -15.08
N VAL A 589 -5.65 35.11 -15.28
CA VAL A 589 -5.78 34.36 -16.54
C VAL A 589 -6.68 35.03 -17.58
N THR A 590 -7.62 35.87 -17.19
CA THR A 590 -8.53 36.58 -18.13
C THR A 590 -8.19 38.04 -18.34
N GLY A 591 -7.50 38.68 -17.38
CA GLY A 591 -7.25 40.12 -17.38
C GLY A 591 -8.46 40.98 -17.00
N GLU A 592 -9.63 40.39 -16.72
CA GLU A 592 -10.85 41.15 -16.43
C GLU A 592 -10.77 41.83 -15.06
N THR A 593 -11.01 43.14 -15.01
CA THR A 593 -10.85 43.96 -13.80
C THR A 593 -11.98 43.77 -12.78
N ARG A 594 -13.14 43.21 -13.18
CA ARG A 594 -14.25 42.92 -12.26
C ARG A 594 -13.85 41.95 -11.15
N TYR A 595 -13.00 40.97 -11.47
CA TYR A 595 -12.56 39.96 -10.50
C TYR A 595 -11.72 40.59 -9.39
N ILE A 596 -10.73 41.40 -9.76
CA ILE A 596 -9.91 42.09 -8.74
C ILE A 596 -10.74 43.11 -7.95
N ALA A 597 -11.70 43.80 -8.57
CA ALA A 597 -12.60 44.72 -7.86
C ALA A 597 -13.45 44.00 -6.80
N ALA A 598 -13.94 42.78 -7.11
CA ALA A 598 -14.63 41.93 -6.15
C ALA A 598 -13.69 41.37 -5.07
N ALA A 599 -12.46 40.97 -5.40
CA ALA A 599 -11.47 40.53 -4.41
C ALA A 599 -11.13 41.65 -3.42
N GLN A 600 -10.99 42.90 -3.89
CA GLN A 600 -10.75 44.06 -3.02
C GLN A 600 -11.91 44.32 -2.04
N LEU A 601 -13.14 43.90 -2.33
CA LEU A 601 -14.24 43.96 -1.35
C LEU A 601 -13.97 43.07 -0.13
N LEU A 602 -13.47 41.85 -0.36
CA LEU A 602 -13.08 40.92 0.69
C LEU A 602 -11.88 41.47 1.48
N GLY A 603 -10.90 42.07 0.78
CA GLY A 603 -9.77 42.75 1.41
C GLY A 603 -10.18 43.92 2.32
N ARG A 604 -11.22 44.67 1.96
CA ARG A 604 -11.78 45.72 2.83
C ARG A 604 -12.37 45.17 4.12
N GLN A 605 -13.03 44.01 4.09
CA GLN A 605 -13.47 43.35 5.32
C GLN A 605 -12.26 43.04 6.21
N LEU A 606 -11.23 42.39 5.67
CA LEU A 606 -10.02 42.03 6.42
C LEU A 606 -9.31 43.24 7.09
N ALA A 607 -9.32 44.40 6.44
CA ALA A 607 -8.76 45.63 7.00
C ALA A 607 -9.50 46.14 8.25
N GLN A 608 -10.78 45.79 8.39
CA GLN A 608 -11.65 46.22 9.50
C GLN A 608 -12.12 45.05 10.37
N HIS A 609 -11.64 43.83 10.10
CA HIS A 609 -12.13 42.61 10.73
C HIS A 609 -11.71 42.59 12.21
N PRO A 610 -12.64 42.32 13.16
CA PRO A 610 -12.33 42.26 14.58
C PRO A 610 -11.20 41.29 14.91
N ARG A 611 -10.37 41.66 15.89
CA ARG A 611 -9.21 40.87 16.29
C ARG A 611 -9.23 40.56 17.78
N THR A 612 -8.62 39.45 18.15
CA THR A 612 -8.28 39.12 19.54
C THR A 612 -7.28 40.12 20.11
N ARG A 613 -7.04 40.09 21.42
CA ARG A 613 -6.01 40.91 22.06
C ARG A 613 -4.62 40.58 21.53
N SER A 614 -4.38 39.32 21.17
CA SER A 614 -3.16 38.87 20.50
C SER A 614 -3.10 39.21 19.01
N GLY A 615 -4.10 39.90 18.46
CA GLY A 615 -4.06 40.46 17.11
C GLY A 615 -4.47 39.52 15.98
N VAL A 616 -5.08 38.37 16.30
CA VAL A 616 -5.58 37.39 15.32
C VAL A 616 -7.04 37.67 14.99
N TYR A 617 -7.45 37.52 13.73
CA TYR A 617 -8.87 37.67 13.37
C TYR A 617 -9.79 36.79 14.21
N TRP A 618 -10.90 37.38 14.66
CA TRP A 618 -12.03 36.59 15.14
C TRP A 618 -12.54 35.71 14.01
N HIS A 619 -12.94 34.49 14.34
CA HIS A 619 -13.50 33.60 13.33
C HIS A 619 -14.74 34.22 12.68
N LYS A 620 -15.65 34.79 13.47
CA LYS A 620 -16.83 35.57 13.01
C LYS A 620 -17.20 36.65 14.01
N LEU A 621 -17.95 37.69 13.60
CA LEU A 621 -18.50 38.66 14.56
C LEU A 621 -19.33 37.99 15.67
N ARG A 622 -20.11 36.95 15.31
CA ARG A 622 -20.90 36.15 16.25
C ARG A 622 -20.08 35.23 17.16
N TYR A 623 -18.78 35.09 16.92
CA TYR A 623 -17.83 34.28 17.68
C TYR A 623 -16.71 35.18 18.24
N PRO A 624 -17.06 36.11 19.16
CA PRO A 624 -16.10 37.07 19.67
C PRO A 624 -14.96 36.37 20.41
N TRP A 625 -13.74 36.87 20.23
CA TRP A 625 -12.49 36.38 20.86
C TRP A 625 -12.03 34.97 20.43
N GLN A 626 -12.74 34.34 19.49
CA GLN A 626 -12.46 32.98 19.09
C GLN A 626 -11.58 32.92 17.83
N VAL A 627 -10.52 32.12 17.89
CA VAL A 627 -9.67 31.74 16.76
C VAL A 627 -9.91 30.27 16.47
N TRP A 628 -10.36 29.95 15.25
CA TRP A 628 -10.56 28.57 14.80
C TRP A 628 -9.51 28.26 13.73
N LEU A 629 -8.98 27.04 13.71
CA LEU A 629 -7.99 26.62 12.71
C LEU A 629 -8.51 26.79 11.28
N ASP A 630 -9.80 26.55 11.08
CA ASP A 630 -10.55 26.78 9.84
C ASP A 630 -10.24 28.16 9.27
N GLY A 631 -10.37 29.20 10.10
CA GLY A 631 -10.15 30.60 9.70
C GLY A 631 -8.73 30.90 9.20
N LEU A 632 -7.74 30.10 9.61
CA LEU A 632 -6.35 30.24 9.17
C LEU A 632 -6.16 29.79 7.71
N TYR A 633 -7.04 28.92 7.20
CA TYR A 633 -7.08 28.61 5.77
C TYR A 633 -7.92 29.64 4.99
N MET A 634 -9.00 30.14 5.60
CA MET A 634 -9.95 31.00 4.88
C MET A 634 -9.39 32.40 4.60
N GLY A 635 -8.67 33.00 5.55
CA GLY A 635 -8.22 34.39 5.46
C GLY A 635 -6.77 34.56 4.99
N PRO A 636 -5.77 34.13 5.77
CA PRO A 636 -4.35 34.44 5.53
C PRO A 636 -3.82 34.12 4.12
N PRO A 637 -4.09 32.96 3.50
CA PRO A 637 -3.62 32.69 2.14
C PRO A 637 -4.19 33.68 1.11
N PHE A 638 -5.46 34.07 1.24
CA PHE A 638 -6.06 35.11 0.40
C PHE A 638 -5.43 36.48 0.65
N GLN A 639 -5.23 36.85 1.91
CA GLN A 639 -4.62 38.12 2.29
C GLN A 639 -3.22 38.28 1.68
N ILE A 640 -2.40 37.22 1.72
CA ILE A 640 -1.07 37.20 1.10
C ILE A 640 -1.19 37.38 -0.41
N GLY A 641 -2.04 36.59 -1.08
CA GLY A 641 -2.23 36.68 -2.53
C GLY A 641 -2.71 38.07 -2.99
N LEU A 642 -3.64 38.68 -2.25
CA LEU A 642 -4.09 40.05 -2.53
C LEU A 642 -2.97 41.07 -2.26
N GLY A 643 -2.22 40.89 -1.16
CA GLY A 643 -1.05 41.71 -0.84
C GLY A 643 0.01 41.69 -1.95
N GLN A 644 0.31 40.52 -2.51
CA GLN A 644 1.23 40.39 -3.66
C GLN A 644 0.70 41.11 -4.90
N HIS A 645 -0.59 40.95 -5.20
CA HIS A 645 -1.22 41.63 -6.33
C HIS A 645 -1.15 43.16 -6.19
N LEU A 646 -1.40 43.67 -4.98
CA LEU A 646 -1.38 45.11 -4.66
C LEU A 646 0.02 45.64 -4.34
N ARG A 647 1.03 44.77 -4.24
CA ARG A 647 2.39 45.08 -3.75
C ARG A 647 2.39 45.73 -2.36
N ASP A 648 1.60 45.17 -1.44
CA ASP A 648 1.52 45.61 -0.04
C ASP A 648 2.10 44.55 0.91
N ASP A 649 3.40 44.65 1.18
CA ASP A 649 4.15 43.74 2.06
C ASP A 649 3.61 43.72 3.50
N ARG A 650 2.87 44.77 3.92
CA ARG A 650 2.26 44.83 5.25
C ARG A 650 1.15 43.79 5.38
N MET A 651 0.40 43.53 4.30
CA MET A 651 -0.63 42.49 4.30
C MET A 651 -0.01 41.10 4.46
N ILE A 652 1.14 40.87 3.82
CA ILE A 652 1.88 39.60 3.90
C ILE A 652 2.43 39.40 5.32
N THR A 653 3.12 40.41 5.85
CA THR A 653 3.71 40.39 7.20
C THR A 653 2.64 40.18 8.28
N ASP A 654 1.50 40.86 8.16
CA ASP A 654 0.38 40.72 9.08
C ASP A 654 -0.21 39.30 9.02
N ALA A 655 -0.45 38.74 7.84
CA ALA A 655 -0.95 37.37 7.70
C ALA A 655 -0.02 36.33 8.35
N ILE A 656 1.29 36.42 8.12
CA ILE A 656 2.29 35.53 8.76
C ILE A 656 2.27 35.69 10.29
N THR A 657 2.20 36.93 10.78
CA THR A 657 2.15 37.21 12.22
C THR A 657 0.91 36.60 12.84
N GLN A 658 -0.25 36.78 12.22
CA GLN A 658 -1.51 36.20 12.69
C GLN A 658 -1.46 34.67 12.75
N VAL A 659 -0.95 34.00 11.72
CA VAL A 659 -0.82 32.53 11.72
C VAL A 659 0.17 32.09 12.79
N SER A 660 1.32 32.76 12.91
CA SER A 660 2.31 32.44 13.95
C SER A 660 1.72 32.54 15.36
N THR A 661 1.00 33.62 15.65
CA THR A 661 0.35 33.82 16.94
C THR A 661 -0.75 32.79 17.19
N ALA A 662 -1.57 32.49 16.18
CA ALA A 662 -2.63 31.49 16.30
C ALA A 662 -2.07 30.08 16.58
N LEU A 663 -0.93 29.72 15.97
CA LEU A 663 -0.24 28.47 16.28
C LEU A 663 0.18 28.41 17.75
N ASP A 664 0.74 29.50 18.30
CA ASP A 664 1.14 29.54 19.71
C ASP A 664 -0.08 29.45 20.64
N MET A 665 -1.19 30.09 20.27
CA MET A 665 -2.44 30.03 21.05
C MET A 665 -3.06 28.63 21.05
N ALA A 666 -3.06 27.92 19.92
CA ALA A 666 -3.80 26.67 19.75
C ALA A 666 -2.98 25.40 20.02
N PHE A 667 -1.66 25.50 20.24
CA PHE A 667 -0.81 24.33 20.40
C PHE A 667 -1.08 23.57 21.70
N VAL A 668 -1.24 22.25 21.60
CA VAL A 668 -1.47 21.33 22.72
C VAL A 668 -0.25 20.45 22.91
N THR A 669 0.58 20.80 23.89
CA THR A 669 1.88 20.14 24.16
C THR A 669 1.77 18.63 24.35
N ARG A 670 0.72 18.14 25.02
CA ARG A 670 0.55 16.72 25.34
C ARG A 670 0.38 15.85 24.10
N THR A 671 -0.29 16.37 23.07
CA THR A 671 -0.64 15.61 21.87
C THR A 671 0.27 15.96 20.69
N GLY A 672 0.97 17.10 20.76
CA GLY A 672 1.73 17.66 19.64
C GLY A 672 0.84 18.15 18.50
N LEU A 673 -0.46 18.38 18.78
CA LEU A 673 -1.46 18.83 17.83
C LEU A 673 -1.99 20.22 18.21
N TYR A 674 -2.93 20.73 17.42
CA TYR A 674 -3.60 22.00 17.66
C TYR A 674 -5.07 21.78 18.02
N ALA A 675 -5.59 22.56 18.97
CA ALA A 675 -7.01 22.59 19.29
C ALA A 675 -7.80 23.13 18.08
N HIS A 676 -9.02 22.62 17.85
CA HIS A 676 -9.88 23.12 16.77
C HIS A 676 -10.13 24.62 16.92
N ALA A 677 -10.41 25.07 18.15
CA ALA A 677 -10.55 26.48 18.44
C ALA A 677 -9.95 26.88 19.79
N VAL A 678 -9.67 28.17 19.91
CA VAL A 678 -9.28 28.85 21.14
C VAL A 678 -10.20 30.05 21.36
N ASP A 679 -10.84 30.12 22.52
CA ASP A 679 -11.46 31.35 23.00
C ASP A 679 -10.47 32.09 23.90
N GLU A 680 -9.86 33.17 23.39
CA GLU A 680 -8.87 33.94 24.15
C GLU A 680 -9.48 34.58 25.41
N ALA A 681 -10.78 34.90 25.37
CA ALA A 681 -11.48 35.45 26.53
C ALA A 681 -11.98 34.39 27.50
N ARG A 682 -11.97 33.10 27.11
CA ARG A 682 -12.37 31.94 27.93
C ARG A 682 -13.77 32.07 28.52
N MET A 683 -14.68 32.63 27.74
CA MET A 683 -16.08 32.83 28.14
C MET A 683 -17.02 31.77 27.58
N GLN A 684 -16.59 31.03 26.54
CA GLN A 684 -17.40 29.98 25.95
C GLN A 684 -17.44 28.73 26.84
N PRO A 685 -18.63 28.08 27.01
CA PRO A 685 -18.73 26.87 27.83
C PRO A 685 -17.93 25.66 27.32
N TRP A 686 -17.61 25.61 26.02
CA TRP A 686 -16.78 24.56 25.44
C TRP A 686 -15.27 24.78 25.65
N ALA A 687 -14.87 26.00 26.06
CA ALA A 687 -13.48 26.39 26.17
C ALA A 687 -12.92 26.01 27.54
N ASP A 688 -11.73 25.40 27.54
CA ASP A 688 -10.98 25.12 28.75
C ASP A 688 -10.70 26.41 29.54
N THR A 689 -10.87 26.38 30.86
CA THR A 689 -10.77 27.58 31.71
C THR A 689 -9.35 28.14 31.81
N ASP A 690 -8.33 27.29 31.60
CA ASP A 690 -6.93 27.66 31.73
C ASP A 690 -6.30 28.01 30.38
N THR A 691 -6.66 27.29 29.31
CA THR A 691 -6.05 27.44 27.99
C THR A 691 -6.96 28.13 26.97
N GLY A 692 -8.28 28.08 27.18
CA GLY A 692 -9.28 28.50 26.20
C GLY A 692 -9.51 27.50 25.06
N HIS A 693 -8.87 26.32 25.11
CA HIS A 693 -8.91 25.33 24.03
C HIS A 693 -10.23 24.56 23.97
N SER A 694 -10.64 24.15 22.77
CA SER A 694 -11.67 23.13 22.57
C SER A 694 -11.21 21.73 23.00
N GLY A 695 -12.12 20.87 23.45
CA GLY A 695 -11.80 19.59 24.10
C GLY A 695 -11.12 18.52 23.22
N ALA A 696 -11.59 18.28 21.99
CA ALA A 696 -11.07 17.23 21.12
C ALA A 696 -10.37 17.76 19.85
N HIS A 697 -9.47 16.94 19.29
CA HIS A 697 -8.74 17.23 18.06
C HIS A 697 -9.50 16.74 16.83
N TRP A 698 -10.23 17.67 16.22
CA TRP A 698 -10.95 17.40 14.99
C TRP A 698 -10.03 17.38 13.77
N ALA A 699 -10.07 16.28 13.02
CA ALA A 699 -9.17 16.05 11.91
C ALA A 699 -9.27 17.11 10.82
N ARG A 700 -10.48 17.52 10.41
CA ARG A 700 -10.63 18.52 9.34
C ARG A 700 -10.14 19.91 9.76
N ALA A 701 -10.26 20.32 11.02
CA ALA A 701 -9.66 21.57 11.50
C ALA A 701 -8.12 21.55 11.37
N ILE A 702 -7.50 20.43 11.72
CA ILE A 702 -6.05 20.25 11.53
C ILE A 702 -5.71 20.19 10.04
N GLY A 703 -6.60 19.60 9.22
CA GLY A 703 -6.50 19.59 7.76
C GLY A 703 -6.47 21.00 7.17
N TRP A 704 -7.37 21.89 7.62
CA TRP A 704 -7.36 23.31 7.23
C TRP A 704 -6.03 23.98 7.54
N LEU A 705 -5.54 23.79 8.77
CA LEU A 705 -4.25 24.34 9.16
C LEU A 705 -3.11 23.80 8.28
N ALA A 706 -3.07 22.49 8.03
CA ALA A 706 -2.04 21.86 7.21
C ALA A 706 -2.03 22.43 5.78
N MET A 707 -3.21 22.60 5.17
CA MET A 707 -3.32 23.22 3.84
C MET A 707 -2.93 24.70 3.84
N ALA A 708 -3.29 25.45 4.90
CA ALA A 708 -2.89 26.84 5.05
C ALA A 708 -1.37 26.98 5.06
N LEU A 709 -0.67 26.13 5.82
CA LEU A 709 0.79 26.20 5.96
C LEU A 709 1.52 25.94 4.64
N VAL A 710 1.11 24.94 3.85
CA VAL A 710 1.74 24.68 2.55
C VAL A 710 1.41 25.74 1.52
N ASP A 711 0.18 26.26 1.51
CA ASP A 711 -0.21 27.31 0.57
C ASP A 711 0.49 28.64 0.90
N ILE A 712 0.64 28.97 2.18
CA ILE A 712 1.42 30.14 2.62
C ILE A 712 2.89 29.97 2.26
N ALA A 713 3.48 28.80 2.48
CA ALA A 713 4.86 28.52 2.11
C ALA A 713 5.10 28.63 0.60
N GLU A 714 4.13 28.24 -0.23
CA GLU A 714 4.19 28.42 -1.68
C GLU A 714 4.02 29.88 -2.12
N LEU A 715 3.17 30.63 -1.42
CA LEU A 715 2.94 32.04 -1.73
C LEU A 715 4.08 32.94 -1.23
N THR A 716 4.93 32.51 -0.31
CA THR A 716 5.93 33.39 0.32
C THR A 716 7.36 32.93 0.07
N SER A 717 8.31 33.83 0.27
CA SER A 717 9.73 33.50 0.25
C SER A 717 10.14 32.75 1.52
N THR A 718 11.26 32.01 1.46
CA THR A 718 11.78 31.27 2.63
C THR A 718 12.00 32.16 3.87
N PRO A 719 12.53 33.40 3.78
CA PRO A 719 12.62 34.29 4.93
C PRO A 719 11.28 34.69 5.53
N GLU A 720 10.27 34.95 4.70
CA GLU A 720 8.92 35.31 5.16
C GLU A 720 8.24 34.13 5.85
N PHE A 721 8.43 32.90 5.36
CA PHE A 721 7.86 31.69 5.96
C PHE A 721 8.63 31.19 7.20
N ALA A 722 9.85 31.68 7.44
CA ALA A 722 10.74 31.20 8.50
C ALA A 722 10.09 31.09 9.90
N PRO A 723 9.21 32.02 10.34
CA PRO A 723 8.52 31.90 11.62
C PRO A 723 7.67 30.62 11.74
N LEU A 724 7.10 30.13 10.64
CA LEU A 724 6.17 29.00 10.61
C LEU A 724 6.87 27.65 10.35
N ALA A 725 8.08 27.68 9.80
CA ALA A 725 8.72 26.51 9.22
C ALA A 725 8.90 25.33 10.20
N ALA A 726 9.43 25.58 11.40
CA ALA A 726 9.69 24.51 12.37
C ALA A 726 8.40 23.84 12.87
N ARG A 727 7.38 24.66 13.19
CA ARG A 727 6.05 24.20 13.63
C ARG A 727 5.32 23.43 12.53
N SER A 728 5.48 23.87 11.27
CA SER A 728 4.92 23.17 10.11
C SER A 728 5.52 21.77 9.94
N ARG A 729 6.86 21.64 10.01
CA ARG A 729 7.54 20.33 9.94
C ARG A 729 7.05 19.38 11.03
N ALA A 730 6.98 19.87 12.28
CA ALA A 730 6.50 19.09 13.41
C ALA A 730 5.03 18.63 13.23
N LEU A 731 4.17 19.49 12.68
CA LEU A 731 2.79 19.12 12.38
C LEU A 731 2.70 18.04 11.30
N PHE A 732 3.46 18.14 10.20
CA PHE A 732 3.45 17.12 9.14
C PHE A 732 3.98 15.78 9.63
N ASP A 733 5.05 15.77 10.43
CA ASP A 733 5.56 14.56 11.07
C ASP A 733 4.50 13.95 12.00
N ARG A 734 3.77 14.78 12.75
CA ARG A 734 2.72 14.32 13.65
C ARG A 734 1.50 13.76 12.92
N ILE A 735 1.05 14.42 11.85
CA ILE A 735 -0.03 13.94 10.98
C ILE A 735 0.37 12.57 10.42
N ALA A 736 1.55 12.44 9.82
CA ALA A 736 2.03 11.18 9.27
C ALA A 736 2.04 10.05 10.32
N ALA A 737 2.45 10.35 11.56
CA ALA A 737 2.48 9.38 12.66
C ALA A 737 1.10 8.92 13.17
N LEU A 738 0.02 9.64 12.86
CA LEU A 738 -1.35 9.33 13.29
C LEU A 738 -2.17 8.58 12.23
N GLN A 739 -1.54 8.21 11.12
CA GLN A 739 -2.19 7.40 10.08
C GLN A 739 -2.61 6.04 10.65
N GLN A 740 -3.82 5.61 10.30
CA GLN A 740 -4.35 4.31 10.73
C GLN A 740 -3.81 3.17 9.86
N PRO A 741 -3.88 1.91 10.33
CA PRO A 741 -3.55 0.74 9.50
C PRO A 741 -4.36 0.64 8.19
N GLY A 742 -5.56 1.23 8.17
CA GLY A 742 -6.40 1.36 6.97
C GLY A 742 -5.90 2.41 5.96
N GLY A 743 -4.90 3.19 6.34
CA GLY A 743 -4.19 4.15 5.51
C GLY A 743 -4.77 5.57 5.52
N LEU A 744 -5.89 5.82 6.21
CA LEU A 744 -6.49 7.14 6.35
C LEU A 744 -6.38 7.67 7.80
N TRP A 745 -6.99 8.83 8.08
CA TRP A 745 -7.00 9.45 9.41
C TRP A 745 -8.40 9.46 10.01
N LEU A 746 -8.47 9.33 11.33
CA LEU A 746 -9.72 9.31 12.08
C LEU A 746 -10.32 10.71 12.21
N GLN A 747 -11.65 10.81 12.27
CA GLN A 747 -12.40 12.05 12.54
C GLN A 747 -11.93 12.74 13.83
N VAL A 748 -11.77 11.98 14.92
CA VAL A 748 -11.05 12.42 16.12
C VAL A 748 -9.66 11.79 16.08
N ILE A 749 -8.69 12.58 15.63
CA ILE A 749 -7.44 12.06 15.03
C ILE A 749 -6.52 11.34 16.02
N ASP A 750 -6.58 11.69 17.31
CA ASP A 750 -5.66 11.20 18.34
C ASP A 750 -6.29 10.16 19.28
N GLN A 751 -7.52 9.69 19.00
CA GLN A 751 -8.25 8.74 19.84
C GLN A 751 -8.68 7.48 19.07
N PRO A 752 -7.74 6.58 18.72
CA PRO A 752 -8.06 5.36 17.96
C PRO A 752 -8.90 4.34 18.73
N ALA A 753 -8.92 4.42 20.06
CA ALA A 753 -9.73 3.55 20.92
C ALA A 753 -11.16 4.07 21.15
N LEU A 754 -11.51 5.24 20.62
CA LEU A 754 -12.83 5.86 20.82
C LEU A 754 -13.91 5.07 20.06
N PRO A 755 -14.93 4.51 20.75
CA PRO A 755 -16.00 3.76 20.08
C PRO A 755 -16.74 4.62 19.06
N GLY A 756 -16.96 4.07 17.87
CA GLY A 756 -17.66 4.76 16.78
C GLY A 756 -16.82 5.78 16.01
N ASN A 757 -15.54 5.95 16.34
CA ASN A 757 -14.61 6.74 15.53
C ASN A 757 -14.41 6.07 14.16
N TYR A 758 -14.14 6.88 13.13
CA TYR A 758 -14.10 6.43 11.75
C TYR A 758 -13.03 7.18 10.96
N GLU A 759 -12.51 6.53 9.92
CA GLU A 759 -11.61 7.16 8.95
C GLU A 759 -12.40 8.20 8.14
N GLU A 760 -12.04 9.48 8.25
CA GLU A 760 -12.79 10.59 7.63
C GLU A 760 -12.08 11.08 6.37
N THR A 761 -12.81 11.11 5.26
CA THR A 761 -12.18 11.22 3.94
C THR A 761 -11.84 12.65 3.55
N SER A 762 -12.57 13.67 4.03
CA SER A 762 -12.25 15.06 3.70
C SER A 762 -10.94 15.52 4.37
N ALA A 763 -10.77 15.26 5.66
CA ALA A 763 -9.54 15.52 6.40
C ALA A 763 -8.38 14.72 5.82
N SER A 764 -8.61 13.45 5.47
CA SER A 764 -7.60 12.62 4.82
C SER A 764 -7.16 13.20 3.48
N ALA A 765 -8.09 13.71 2.65
CA ALA A 765 -7.74 14.41 1.42
C ALA A 765 -6.91 15.68 1.67
N MET A 766 -7.25 16.47 2.70
CA MET A 766 -6.47 17.64 3.08
C MET A 766 -5.06 17.28 3.56
N PHE A 767 -4.92 16.23 4.36
CA PHE A 767 -3.62 15.75 4.83
C PHE A 767 -2.76 15.23 3.68
N VAL A 768 -3.33 14.44 2.78
CA VAL A 768 -2.61 13.94 1.60
C VAL A 768 -2.15 15.10 0.72
N TYR A 769 -3.01 16.08 0.42
CA TYR A 769 -2.61 17.27 -0.33
C TYR A 769 -1.48 18.02 0.38
N ALA A 770 -1.62 18.28 1.68
CA ALA A 770 -0.62 18.99 2.45
C ALA A 770 0.72 18.22 2.50
N LEU A 771 0.71 16.91 2.67
CA LEU A 771 1.93 16.10 2.70
C LEU A 771 2.62 16.02 1.33
N LEU A 772 1.86 15.92 0.23
CA LEU A 772 2.39 16.00 -1.13
C LEU A 772 3.13 17.34 -1.34
N ARG A 773 2.49 18.46 -1.00
CA ARG A 773 3.09 19.80 -1.13
C ARG A 773 4.24 20.02 -0.16
N ALA A 774 4.12 19.57 1.09
CA ALA A 774 5.17 19.70 2.10
C ALA A 774 6.45 18.96 1.70
N SER A 775 6.33 17.82 1.04
CA SER A 775 7.48 17.07 0.49
C SER A 775 8.22 17.91 -0.57
N GLU A 776 7.50 18.53 -1.50
CA GLU A 776 8.09 19.41 -2.52
C GLU A 776 8.74 20.67 -1.92
N LEU A 777 8.12 21.25 -0.90
CA LEU A 777 8.59 22.46 -0.22
C LEU A 777 9.70 22.19 0.80
N GLY A 778 10.13 20.94 0.98
CA GLY A 778 11.16 20.54 1.95
C GLY A 778 10.72 20.69 3.41
N LEU A 779 9.42 20.69 3.66
CA LEU A 779 8.79 20.76 4.98
C LEU A 779 8.44 19.38 5.54
N TRP A 780 8.54 18.33 4.74
CA TRP A 780 8.38 16.94 5.17
C TRP A 780 9.26 16.03 4.33
N ARG A 781 9.78 14.94 4.91
CA ARG A 781 10.74 14.04 4.24
C ARG A 781 10.14 12.70 3.79
N GLY A 782 8.84 12.49 4.02
CA GLY A 782 8.16 11.26 3.61
C GLY A 782 7.73 11.26 2.15
N ASP A 783 7.24 10.10 1.72
CA ASP A 783 6.63 9.88 0.40
C ASP A 783 5.10 9.84 0.54
N ALA A 784 4.42 10.84 -0.03
CA ALA A 784 2.96 10.94 0.01
C ALA A 784 2.27 10.25 -1.18
N GLU A 785 3.03 9.75 -2.16
CA GLU A 785 2.47 9.10 -3.35
C GLU A 785 1.66 7.82 -3.01
N PRO A 786 2.13 6.93 -2.11
CA PRO A 786 1.32 5.80 -1.64
C PRO A 786 0.06 6.24 -0.87
N LEU A 787 0.13 7.36 -0.13
CA LEU A 787 -0.98 7.89 0.64
C LEU A 787 -2.12 8.34 -0.26
N ALA A 788 -1.79 8.99 -1.38
CA ALA A 788 -2.78 9.46 -2.33
C ALA A 788 -3.45 8.32 -3.09
N ARG A 789 -2.71 7.27 -3.47
CA ARG A 789 -3.32 6.04 -4.03
C ARG A 789 -4.30 5.40 -3.04
N CYS A 790 -3.89 5.28 -1.77
CA CYS A 790 -4.75 4.76 -0.70
C CYS A 790 -6.04 5.59 -0.55
N LEU A 791 -5.93 6.93 -0.53
CA LEU A 791 -7.07 7.84 -0.49
C LEU A 791 -8.03 7.59 -1.64
N LEU A 792 -7.55 7.51 -2.88
CA LEU A 792 -8.41 7.29 -4.06
C LEU A 792 -9.15 5.95 -3.96
N GLU A 793 -8.44 4.87 -3.61
CA GLU A 793 -9.03 3.54 -3.44
C GLU A 793 -10.08 3.49 -2.33
N ARG A 794 -9.86 4.27 -1.25
CA ARG A 794 -10.72 4.25 -0.06
C ARG A 794 -11.88 5.22 -0.11
N ALA A 795 -11.69 6.41 -0.67
CA ALA A 795 -12.66 7.50 -0.61
C ALA A 795 -13.55 7.60 -1.85
N VAL A 796 -13.09 7.13 -3.02
CA VAL A 796 -13.86 7.21 -4.28
C VAL A 796 -14.51 5.85 -4.58
N LYS A 797 -15.83 5.80 -4.65
CA LYS A 797 -16.62 4.57 -4.81
C LYS A 797 -17.57 4.64 -6.01
N PRO A 798 -17.93 3.50 -6.61
CA PRO A 798 -19.00 3.44 -7.60
C PRO A 798 -20.34 3.92 -7.01
N LYS A 799 -21.02 4.83 -7.71
CA LYS A 799 -22.32 5.39 -7.31
C LYS A 799 -23.48 4.50 -7.78
N PRO A 800 -24.51 4.27 -6.96
CA PRO A 800 -25.74 3.63 -7.42
C PRO A 800 -26.37 4.38 -8.61
N GLY A 801 -26.53 3.70 -9.75
CA GLY A 801 -27.01 4.32 -10.99
C GLY A 801 -25.92 4.74 -11.99
N GLY A 802 -24.64 4.51 -11.66
CA GLY A 802 -23.50 4.75 -12.54
C GLY A 802 -22.68 5.99 -12.15
N GLY A 803 -21.39 5.97 -12.47
CA GLY A 803 -20.42 7.00 -12.09
C GLY A 803 -19.72 6.71 -10.76
N LEU A 804 -19.00 7.71 -10.27
CA LEU A 804 -18.27 7.67 -8.99
C LEU A 804 -18.86 8.69 -8.01
N GLU A 805 -18.64 8.47 -6.72
CA GLU A 805 -18.90 9.42 -5.64
C GLU A 805 -17.77 9.36 -4.59
N MET A 806 -17.52 10.48 -3.91
CA MET A 806 -16.65 10.51 -2.73
C MET A 806 -17.48 10.28 -1.47
N VAL A 807 -17.09 9.32 -0.63
CA VAL A 807 -17.89 8.86 0.53
C VAL A 807 -17.24 9.19 1.87
N GLU A 808 -17.98 8.99 2.97
CA GLU A 808 -17.49 9.10 4.37
C GLU A 808 -16.95 10.50 4.74
N ILE A 809 -17.58 11.55 4.20
CA ILE A 809 -17.26 12.95 4.50
C ILE A 809 -18.08 13.42 5.70
N CYS A 810 -17.44 13.94 6.75
CA CYS A 810 -18.15 14.64 7.82
C CYS A 810 -18.82 15.90 7.24
N HIS A 811 -20.14 16.03 7.33
CA HIS A 811 -20.87 17.10 6.64
C HIS A 811 -20.55 18.50 7.18
N VAL A 812 -20.58 18.66 8.51
CA VAL A 812 -20.31 19.92 9.20
C VAL A 812 -19.88 19.64 10.63
N ALA A 813 -19.02 20.48 11.19
CA ALA A 813 -18.77 20.55 12.63
C ALA A 813 -18.42 22.00 13.01
N GLY A 814 -18.51 22.33 14.29
CA GLY A 814 -18.21 23.66 14.84
C GLY A 814 -18.37 23.69 16.36
N LEU A 815 -18.32 24.85 16.99
CA LEU A 815 -18.41 25.00 18.45
C LEU A 815 -19.43 26.06 18.87
N GLY A 816 -19.97 25.92 20.09
CA GLY A 816 -20.96 26.83 20.66
C GLY A 816 -22.37 26.67 20.08
N PRO A 817 -23.29 27.61 20.37
CA PRO A 817 -24.69 27.50 19.98
C PRO A 817 -24.85 27.52 18.45
N PHE A 818 -25.65 26.59 17.93
CA PHE A 818 -26.05 26.55 16.54
C PHE A 818 -27.43 25.90 16.42
N GLU A 819 -28.38 26.64 15.85
CA GLU A 819 -29.78 26.24 15.79
C GLU A 819 -30.31 25.88 17.19
N ASP A 820 -30.79 24.66 17.39
CA ASP A 820 -31.38 24.14 18.63
C ASP A 820 -30.39 23.34 19.49
N ARG A 821 -29.13 23.21 19.08
CA ARG A 821 -28.10 22.42 19.80
C ARG A 821 -26.91 23.26 20.27
N PHE A 822 -26.31 22.84 21.39
CA PHE A 822 -25.02 23.35 21.84
C PHE A 822 -23.91 22.37 21.45
N ARG A 823 -22.90 22.87 20.74
CA ARG A 823 -21.78 22.08 20.23
C ARG A 823 -20.60 22.24 21.18
N ASP A 824 -20.40 21.25 22.04
CA ASP A 824 -19.50 21.34 23.20
C ASP A 824 -18.02 21.02 22.89
N GLY A 825 -17.72 20.52 21.69
CA GLY A 825 -16.35 20.17 21.31
C GLY A 825 -15.82 18.89 21.95
N SER A 826 -16.69 18.09 22.58
CA SER A 826 -16.38 16.73 23.02
C SER A 826 -16.09 15.81 21.83
N ALA A 827 -15.39 14.70 22.09
CA ALA A 827 -15.10 13.71 21.05
C ALA A 827 -16.40 13.08 20.53
N GLU A 828 -17.33 12.78 21.44
CA GLU A 828 -18.67 12.25 21.17
C GLU A 828 -19.47 13.18 20.26
N TYR A 829 -19.39 14.49 20.49
CA TYR A 829 -20.03 15.47 19.62
C TYR A 829 -19.49 15.41 18.18
N TYR A 830 -18.17 15.37 17.97
CA TYR A 830 -17.62 15.28 16.61
C TYR A 830 -18.02 13.99 15.88
N LEU A 831 -18.27 12.90 16.62
CA LEU A 831 -18.78 11.63 16.08
C LEU A 831 -20.30 11.66 15.83
N SER A 832 -21.03 12.59 16.44
CA SER A 832 -22.47 12.74 16.23
C SER A 832 -22.83 13.44 14.92
N GLU A 833 -21.88 14.11 14.28
CA GLU A 833 -22.12 14.85 13.04
C GLU A 833 -22.34 13.90 11.86
N PRO A 834 -23.29 14.23 10.94
CA PRO A 834 -23.68 13.33 9.88
C PRO A 834 -22.57 13.16 8.84
N LEU A 835 -22.55 11.98 8.23
CA LEU A 835 -21.74 11.69 7.04
C LEU A 835 -22.53 11.99 5.77
N CYS A 836 -21.85 12.49 4.76
CA CYS A 836 -22.41 12.73 3.43
C CYS A 836 -21.47 12.23 2.33
N THR A 837 -21.96 12.28 1.10
CA THR A 837 -21.19 12.00 -0.12
C THR A 837 -21.12 13.25 -0.99
N ASP A 838 -20.09 13.36 -1.83
CA ASP A 838 -19.95 14.43 -2.83
C ASP A 838 -19.98 15.87 -2.24
N ASP A 839 -19.64 16.05 -0.96
CA ASP A 839 -19.60 17.38 -0.35
C ASP A 839 -18.34 18.17 -0.80
N PRO A 840 -18.47 19.46 -1.13
CA PRO A 840 -17.35 20.31 -1.53
C PRO A 840 -16.14 20.30 -0.59
N LYS A 841 -16.39 20.08 0.71
CA LYS A 841 -15.35 20.01 1.75
C LYS A 841 -14.43 18.81 1.60
N GLY A 842 -14.88 17.75 0.93
CA GLY A 842 -14.06 16.59 0.57
C GLY A 842 -13.61 16.61 -0.90
N VAL A 843 -14.52 16.85 -1.84
CA VAL A 843 -14.23 16.76 -3.27
C VAL A 843 -13.26 17.85 -3.73
N GLY A 844 -13.36 19.06 -3.20
CA GLY A 844 -12.41 20.14 -3.48
C GLY A 844 -10.98 19.72 -3.15
N PRO A 845 -10.67 19.36 -1.88
CA PRO A 845 -9.36 18.80 -1.52
C PRO A 845 -8.92 17.58 -2.34
N LEU A 846 -9.84 16.69 -2.71
CA LEU A 846 -9.53 15.53 -3.56
C LEU A 846 -9.03 15.94 -4.96
N MET A 847 -9.63 16.97 -5.56
CA MET A 847 -9.12 17.57 -6.81
C MET A 847 -7.72 18.16 -6.60
N MET A 848 -7.45 18.78 -5.45
CA MET A 848 -6.12 19.33 -5.13
C MET A 848 -5.06 18.22 -5.02
N VAL A 849 -5.40 17.08 -4.43
CA VAL A 849 -4.53 15.90 -4.36
C VAL A 849 -4.12 15.45 -5.76
N GLU A 850 -5.10 15.22 -6.64
CA GLU A 850 -4.82 14.68 -7.97
C GLU A 850 -4.08 15.69 -8.87
N ALA A 851 -4.46 16.96 -8.82
CA ALA A 851 -3.71 18.02 -9.51
C ALA A 851 -2.23 18.07 -9.07
N THR A 852 -1.97 17.90 -7.77
CA THR A 852 -0.61 17.88 -7.23
C THR A 852 0.16 16.66 -7.72
N ARG A 853 -0.47 15.48 -7.77
CA ARG A 853 0.14 14.25 -8.31
C ARG A 853 0.57 14.42 -9.77
N ILE A 854 -0.30 15.00 -10.59
CA ILE A 854 -0.01 15.28 -12.02
C ILE A 854 1.21 16.21 -12.13
N LEU A 855 1.22 17.33 -11.41
CA LEU A 855 2.35 18.28 -11.44
C LEU A 855 3.67 17.66 -10.95
N GLN A 856 3.62 16.79 -9.94
CA GLN A 856 4.81 16.07 -9.45
C GLN A 856 5.36 15.10 -10.50
N ALA A 857 4.49 14.41 -11.23
CA ALA A 857 4.88 13.52 -12.31
C ALA A 857 5.61 14.29 -13.41
N GLU A 858 5.07 15.43 -13.86
CA GLU A 858 5.69 16.30 -14.86
C GLU A 858 7.06 16.84 -14.42
N ARG A 859 7.19 17.29 -13.17
CA ARG A 859 8.47 17.81 -12.65
C ARG A 859 9.53 16.72 -12.52
N ARG A 860 9.16 15.51 -12.09
CA ARG A 860 10.05 14.35 -12.08
C ARG A 860 10.53 14.02 -13.51
N SER A 861 9.65 14.19 -14.50
CA SER A 861 10.00 14.07 -15.92
C SER A 861 11.01 15.12 -16.37
N ALA A 862 10.77 16.40 -16.05
CA ALA A 862 11.62 17.53 -16.44
C ALA A 862 12.99 17.53 -15.74
N ALA A 863 13.05 17.23 -14.44
CA ALA A 863 14.28 17.26 -13.64
C ALA A 863 15.35 16.28 -14.11
N CYS A 864 14.94 15.16 -14.74
CA CYS A 864 15.90 14.27 -15.38
C CYS A 864 15.78 14.17 -16.91
N ALA A 865 15.22 15.21 -17.55
CA ALA A 865 15.55 15.59 -18.92
C ALA A 865 16.69 16.63 -19.00
N GLY A 866 17.04 17.27 -17.87
CA GLY A 866 18.16 18.22 -17.72
C GLY A 866 19.45 17.63 -17.13
N GLN A 867 19.47 16.32 -16.87
CA GLN A 867 20.66 15.50 -16.59
C GLN A 867 20.87 14.55 -17.76
#